data_AF-A0A803L7F0-F1
#
_entry.id   AF-A0A803L7F0-F1
#
_cell.length_a   1.000
_cell.length_b   1.000
_cell.length_c   1.000
_cell.angle_alpha   90.00
_cell.angle_beta   90.00
_cell.angle_gamma   90.00
#
_symmetry.space_group_name_H-M   'P 1'
#
loop_
_entity.id
_entity.type
_entity.pdbx_description
1 polymer ?
#
loop_
_entity_poly.entity_id
_entity_poly.type
_entity_poly.pdbx_seq_one_letter_code
_entity_poly.pdbx_strand_id
1 'polypeptide(L)'
;MCVKEAAKTSILSRQWRYKWTSIQFLNFNLESLRIPVTAIDDQSAVNKYSNIINTVLFRHSGNVQKFKMTMFNKNRHYEVPDEFIRWMYYLFDHGIQELILEGWNLNIPYIFPSYIFSCKSLVVLRLQCCIFTSPLSIIALPKLKTLDLSNAIDACNRCFEMFISQCPLLENLRLYDVDGILDLTINAPMLKSCVLKGTFESIHLKNATLLSFLYLCPYGTHGRSLEYFEPVDYFQSFFQLKALRELTVHGESIQNLLAGNCPEARVKNLPDLRELTVYELFPGNLVMVSSLFSLIRSCSNLQYLEIHVKDSIYSILPSLEEFLKAMGDPPKCFQHVKSIHLVEISRTMHEMELVKFLLINSPSLGKMIVKSIHKDTCEEHTKMLKDLLSFNRASCKVQIILLSQQELLPKEKASESCHAIDKEALLDFKHRITDDPSQLLGSWLATTDCCTAWEGIACDPFNGRVIKVSRPSAMETSMSGTLSPFLGNLTYLQVLDLSDLSELSGPIPPQLGKLSQLEYLSLNINELIGPIPSSIGQLASLQVLDLSDNKLTGVLPDSLGNLSNCFDMNLQNNMITGKIPSWMSKLNLSWLMLAKTGLKGELPSWLSSLPLGYLDLSSNELTGRFPTWIGNMSDLWYLNISYNKFYSTIPKEFKNMLLLTDLDLHSNNFSGPLDFIFDKNVDGPLGHYNTIDVSRNKFTGPIDKNVGNKLAMNTISSLILSNNPLGGRIPKSIGNLTQMRLLEMVRDKLSGTIPEEISNADTLRIIKLSRNYLTGRVPKMVINLKWLEKFEVLRNKLSGEIPAHKANFPASAFFGNPGLCGLPLPALESCHAIDEEALLDFKHKITHDPSQLLRTWLPNTDCCTVWEGVDCNPANGRVVNVSRPGVQSGDDFILDTSMSGTLSPFLGNLTYLQLLDLSNLKELTGPIPPQLELELSENQFSGPIPSSIVDLISLTSLTLHDNKLSGKIPFEIGKLKSLNSLHLSLNRISRSIPDSIGKLSKLQDLSLSHNKLTGPIPSSIGKLVSLQAFSLSNNRLTGVLPNSIGNLPKIQYISLENNMITGNLPSSLGNLTTLITMVFANNRFVGQIPRNFGNLKSLMSLDLSKNQLIGPVPYQLTKVKDLQVLNLSYNPLGLVKIPSWLSKLNLFWLMLAKTGIKGELPRWFSSSSIGYLDLSSNKLTGKLPPWIGNMSELWFLNISYNEFYSTIPKELKNLSLLSDLDLHSNKFSGPLG
;
A
#
# COMPACT_ATOMS: atom_id res chain seq x y z
N MET A 1 3.05 49.21 26.07
CA MET A 1 2.18 49.75 27.15
C MET A 1 1.12 50.73 26.64
N CYS A 2 1.48 51.82 25.93
CA CYS A 2 0.55 52.88 25.52
C CYS A 2 -0.75 52.44 24.81
N VAL A 3 -0.74 51.34 24.04
CA VAL A 3 -1.95 50.82 23.36
C VAL A 3 -2.95 50.21 24.36
N LYS A 4 -2.49 49.56 25.44
CA LYS A 4 -3.35 49.07 26.53
C LYS A 4 -3.93 50.22 27.38
N GLU A 5 -3.23 51.34 27.47
CA GLU A 5 -3.72 52.57 28.12
C GLU A 5 -4.78 53.27 27.26
N ALA A 6 -4.51 53.48 25.97
CA ALA A 6 -5.48 54.09 25.04
C ALA A 6 -6.81 53.32 24.97
N ALA A 7 -6.76 51.98 25.05
CA ALA A 7 -7.96 51.13 25.07
C ALA A 7 -8.76 51.17 26.39
N LYS A 8 -8.19 51.71 27.48
CA LYS A 8 -8.90 51.93 28.75
C LYS A 8 -9.64 53.27 28.77
N THR A 9 -9.12 54.28 28.06
CA THR A 9 -9.60 55.68 28.16
C THR A 9 -10.56 56.08 27.05
N SER A 10 -10.66 55.34 25.95
CA SER A 10 -11.65 55.61 24.89
C SER A 10 -13.07 55.19 25.27
N ILE A 11 -14.04 56.09 25.09
CA ILE A 11 -15.47 55.90 25.36
C ILE A 11 -16.09 54.92 24.33
N LEU A 12 -16.03 53.62 24.60
CA LEU A 12 -16.71 52.59 23.80
C LEU A 12 -17.44 51.57 24.68
N SER A 13 -18.60 51.10 24.21
CA SER A 13 -19.59 50.35 25.00
C SER A 13 -19.09 48.98 25.49
N ARG A 14 -19.78 48.39 26.48
CA ARG A 14 -19.43 47.07 27.06
C ARG A 14 -19.25 45.96 26.01
N GLN A 15 -19.95 46.01 24.87
CA GLN A 15 -19.80 45.05 23.77
C GLN A 15 -18.39 45.07 23.14
N TRP A 16 -17.69 46.20 23.15
CA TRP A 16 -16.38 46.32 22.50
C TRP A 16 -15.25 45.60 23.25
N ARG A 17 -15.36 45.43 24.58
CA ARG A 17 -14.39 44.69 25.39
C ARG A 17 -14.35 43.19 25.05
N TYR A 18 -15.48 42.61 24.63
CA TYR A 18 -15.57 41.20 24.27
C TYR A 18 -15.03 40.87 22.86
N LYS A 19 -15.04 41.83 21.91
CA LYS A 19 -14.41 41.70 20.58
C LYS A 19 -12.91 42.09 20.56
N TRP A 20 -12.23 42.18 21.71
CA TRP A 20 -10.77 42.45 21.80
C TRP A 20 -9.94 41.21 22.16
N THR A 21 -10.56 40.19 22.75
CA THR A 21 -9.93 38.90 23.11
C THR A 21 -9.64 38.01 21.89
N SER A 22 -10.13 38.37 20.70
CA SER A 22 -9.97 37.63 19.45
C SER A 22 -8.61 37.86 18.76
N ILE A 23 -7.87 38.92 19.11
CA ILE A 23 -6.55 39.21 18.54
C ILE A 23 -5.51 38.38 19.29
N GLN A 24 -5.13 37.23 18.74
CA GLN A 24 -4.23 36.30 19.43
C GLN A 24 -2.80 36.84 19.58
N PHE A 25 -2.24 37.46 18.53
CA PHE A 25 -0.89 38.05 18.56
C PHE A 25 -0.80 39.30 17.67
N LEU A 26 -0.32 40.41 18.25
CA LEU A 26 0.13 41.59 17.51
C LEU A 26 1.51 41.93 18.06
N ASN A 27 2.56 41.59 17.30
CA ASN A 27 3.93 41.76 17.75
C ASN A 27 4.50 43.06 17.20
N PHE A 28 4.88 43.96 18.10
CA PHE A 28 5.36 45.29 17.80
C PHE A 28 6.54 45.63 18.72
N ASN A 29 7.67 45.94 18.11
CA ASN A 29 8.78 46.64 18.75
C ASN A 29 9.02 47.95 17.99
N LEU A 30 9.97 48.78 18.45
CA LEU A 30 10.17 50.13 17.89
C LEU A 30 10.46 50.14 16.38
N GLU A 31 11.05 49.07 15.85
CA GLU A 31 11.55 48.99 14.47
C GLU A 31 10.72 48.06 13.55
N SER A 32 9.87 47.19 14.12
CA SER A 32 9.12 46.19 13.35
C SER A 32 7.69 45.95 13.84
N LEU A 33 6.78 45.77 12.88
CA LEU A 33 5.36 45.51 13.09
C LEU A 33 4.92 44.26 12.31
N ARG A 34 4.27 43.31 13.00
CA ARG A 34 3.69 42.10 12.39
C ARG A 34 2.19 42.01 12.65
N ILE A 35 1.41 41.83 11.58
CA ILE A 35 -0.06 41.76 11.63
C ILE A 35 -0.56 40.47 10.96
N PRO A 36 -1.12 39.51 11.72
CA PRO A 36 -1.87 38.39 11.16
C PRO A 36 -3.34 38.80 10.94
N VAL A 37 -3.84 38.64 9.72
CA VAL A 37 -5.26 38.86 9.38
C VAL A 37 -5.95 37.51 9.25
N THR A 38 -6.84 37.20 10.21
CA THR A 38 -7.73 36.04 10.16
C THR A 38 -9.09 36.44 9.59
N ALA A 39 -9.60 35.65 8.65
CA ALA A 39 -10.87 35.92 7.99
C ALA A 39 -12.06 35.90 8.99
N ILE A 40 -12.75 37.03 9.07
CA ILE A 40 -14.13 37.16 9.56
C ILE A 40 -14.83 38.01 8.51
N ASP A 41 -15.96 37.54 7.95
CA ASP A 41 -16.69 38.16 6.83
C ASP A 41 -17.44 39.45 7.22
N ASP A 42 -16.75 40.38 7.88
CA ASP A 42 -17.33 41.59 8.47
C ASP A 42 -16.42 42.79 8.14
N GLN A 43 -16.88 43.69 7.26
CA GLN A 43 -16.19 44.95 6.92
C GLN A 43 -15.88 45.79 8.19
N SER A 44 -16.64 45.59 9.28
CA SER A 44 -16.35 46.18 10.60
C SER A 44 -14.99 45.77 11.15
N ALA A 45 -14.50 44.56 10.87
CA ALA A 45 -13.19 44.09 11.33
C ALA A 45 -12.04 44.85 10.66
N VAL A 46 -12.13 45.09 9.34
CA VAL A 46 -11.16 45.90 8.58
C VAL A 46 -11.07 47.31 9.15
N ASN A 47 -12.22 47.99 9.27
CA ASN A 47 -12.30 49.34 9.84
C ASN A 47 -11.80 49.41 11.30
N LYS A 48 -11.92 48.30 12.05
CA LYS A 48 -11.44 48.19 13.43
C LYS A 48 -9.93 47.99 13.52
N TYR A 49 -9.34 47.19 12.64
CA TYR A 49 -7.88 47.08 12.52
C TYR A 49 -7.26 48.40 12.05
N SER A 50 -7.91 49.12 11.12
CA SER A 50 -7.47 50.45 10.67
C SER A 50 -7.30 51.43 11.81
N ASN A 51 -8.32 51.59 12.66
CA ASN A 51 -8.24 52.53 13.78
C ASN A 51 -7.10 52.18 14.76
N ILE A 52 -6.80 50.89 14.95
CA ILE A 52 -5.65 50.44 15.76
C ILE A 52 -4.33 50.76 15.05
N ILE A 53 -4.21 50.47 13.76
CA ILE A 53 -3.00 50.69 12.95
C ILE A 53 -2.71 52.19 12.82
N ASN A 54 -3.71 53.00 12.49
CA ASN A 54 -3.61 54.47 12.48
C ASN A 54 -3.14 55.00 13.84
N THR A 55 -3.68 54.49 14.96
CA THR A 55 -3.25 54.91 16.32
C THR A 55 -1.81 54.50 16.64
N VAL A 56 -1.35 53.33 16.17
CA VAL A 56 0.02 52.84 16.39
C VAL A 56 1.02 53.60 15.52
N LEU A 57 0.73 53.75 14.22
CA LEU A 57 1.56 54.48 13.27
C LEU A 57 1.70 55.95 13.68
N PHE A 58 0.60 56.65 13.96
CA PHE A 58 0.59 58.07 14.33
C PHE A 58 1.28 58.38 15.67
N ARG A 59 1.48 57.38 16.54
CA ARG A 59 2.26 57.53 17.80
C ARG A 59 3.75 57.21 17.64
N HIS A 60 4.15 56.55 16.56
CA HIS A 60 5.52 56.07 16.34
C HIS A 60 6.12 56.64 15.04
N SER A 61 5.74 57.88 14.73
CA SER A 61 6.11 58.66 13.54
C SER A 61 7.58 58.50 13.16
N GLY A 62 7.84 57.75 12.09
CA GLY A 62 9.17 57.56 11.49
C GLY A 62 9.97 56.31 11.91
N ASN A 63 9.50 55.49 12.86
CA ASN A 63 10.35 54.41 13.41
C ASN A 63 10.15 53.01 12.79
N VAL A 64 9.07 52.74 12.05
CA VAL A 64 8.77 51.40 11.52
C VAL A 64 9.65 51.08 10.30
N GLN A 65 10.79 50.44 10.53
CA GLN A 65 11.70 50.00 9.47
C GLN A 65 11.26 48.70 8.79
N LYS A 66 10.51 47.83 9.47
CA LYS A 66 10.09 46.51 8.96
C LYS A 66 8.58 46.27 9.15
N PHE A 67 7.88 45.86 8.11
CA PHE A 67 6.44 45.54 8.15
C PHE A 67 6.17 44.17 7.52
N LYS A 68 5.53 43.27 8.28
CA LYS A 68 5.00 42.00 7.76
C LYS A 68 3.50 41.91 7.98
N MET A 69 2.76 41.53 6.94
CA MET A 69 1.35 41.19 7.05
C MET A 69 0.99 39.89 6.31
N THR A 70 0.25 39.00 6.99
CA THR A 70 -0.12 37.68 6.49
C THR A 70 -1.65 37.53 6.48
N MET A 71 -2.22 37.12 5.35
CA MET A 71 -3.63 36.78 5.17
C MET A 71 -3.85 35.28 5.29
N PHE A 72 -4.76 34.87 6.19
CA PHE A 72 -5.19 33.48 6.32
C PHE A 72 -6.61 33.29 5.75
N ASN A 73 -6.73 33.02 4.45
CA ASN A 73 -7.99 32.60 3.83
C ASN A 73 -7.77 31.55 2.72
N LYS A 74 -8.74 30.64 2.56
CA LYS A 74 -8.77 29.61 1.50
C LYS A 74 -9.44 30.06 0.21
N ASN A 75 -10.21 31.16 0.24
CA ASN A 75 -10.91 31.71 -0.92
C ASN A 75 -10.19 32.95 -1.47
N ARG A 76 -9.77 32.91 -2.75
CA ARG A 76 -8.85 33.87 -3.39
C ARG A 76 -9.48 35.20 -3.89
N HIS A 77 -10.70 35.54 -3.46
CA HIS A 77 -11.56 36.54 -4.13
C HIS A 77 -11.85 37.86 -3.37
N TYR A 78 -11.09 38.20 -2.32
CA TYR A 78 -11.29 39.47 -1.61
C TYR A 78 -10.38 40.58 -2.16
N GLU A 79 -10.97 41.73 -2.47
CA GLU A 79 -10.25 42.92 -2.91
C GLU A 79 -9.45 43.58 -1.77
N VAL A 80 -8.45 44.36 -2.14
CA VAL A 80 -7.56 45.08 -1.22
C VAL A 80 -8.31 46.27 -0.60
N PRO A 81 -8.47 46.37 0.74
CA PRO A 81 -9.25 47.46 1.34
C PRO A 81 -8.56 48.83 1.22
N ASP A 82 -9.34 49.90 0.98
CA ASP A 82 -8.88 51.29 0.86
C ASP A 82 -7.96 51.75 2.01
N GLU A 83 -8.26 51.31 3.24
CA GLU A 83 -7.48 51.71 4.41
C GLU A 83 -6.08 51.09 4.45
N PHE A 84 -5.90 49.89 3.89
CA PHE A 84 -4.57 49.32 3.73
C PHE A 84 -3.74 50.09 2.70
N ILE A 85 -4.36 50.61 1.64
CA ILE A 85 -3.69 51.52 0.70
C ILE A 85 -3.18 52.76 1.45
N ARG A 86 -3.98 53.33 2.36
CA ARG A 86 -3.58 54.46 3.23
C ARG A 86 -2.41 54.12 4.16
N TRP A 87 -2.35 52.92 4.76
CA TRP A 87 -1.20 52.56 5.60
C TRP A 87 0.07 52.35 4.77
N MET A 88 -0.05 51.81 3.55
CA MET A 88 1.11 51.66 2.65
C MET A 88 1.68 53.03 2.27
N TYR A 89 0.84 54.02 1.93
CA TYR A 89 1.30 55.42 1.77
C TYR A 89 2.05 55.92 3.01
N TYR A 90 1.46 55.78 4.20
CA TYR A 90 2.10 56.23 5.44
C TYR A 90 3.47 55.57 5.67
N LEU A 91 3.57 54.25 5.50
CA LEU A 91 4.83 53.50 5.67
C LEU A 91 5.89 53.90 4.63
N PHE A 92 5.48 54.24 3.41
CA PHE A 92 6.38 54.67 2.35
C PHE A 92 6.90 56.09 2.56
N ASP A 93 6.03 57.03 2.97
CA ASP A 93 6.43 58.40 3.32
C ASP A 93 7.38 58.44 4.54
N HIS A 94 7.23 57.47 5.47
CA HIS A 94 8.07 57.33 6.66
C HIS A 94 9.27 56.38 6.47
N GLY A 95 9.57 55.97 5.24
CA GLY A 95 10.88 55.42 4.88
C GLY A 95 11.15 53.96 5.30
N ILE A 96 10.13 53.10 5.27
CA ILE A 96 10.27 51.64 5.50
C ILE A 96 11.40 50.99 4.68
N GLN A 97 12.08 50.00 5.27
CA GLN A 97 13.22 49.29 4.68
C GLN A 97 12.91 47.82 4.34
N GLU A 98 12.03 47.12 5.06
CA GLU A 98 11.65 45.73 4.77
C GLU A 98 10.12 45.55 4.74
N LEU A 99 9.60 45.10 3.60
CA LEU A 99 8.17 44.81 3.40
C LEU A 99 7.96 43.33 3.07
N ILE A 100 7.09 42.67 3.83
CA ILE A 100 6.70 41.26 3.63
C ILE A 100 5.17 41.16 3.56
N LEU A 101 4.65 40.73 2.41
CA LEU A 101 3.23 40.40 2.23
C LEU A 101 3.10 38.90 1.94
N GLU A 102 2.13 38.25 2.60
CA GLU A 102 1.93 36.80 2.49
C GLU A 102 0.43 36.48 2.31
N GLY A 103 0.07 35.79 1.23
CA GLY A 103 -1.31 35.32 0.97
C GLY A 103 -2.29 36.36 0.42
N TRP A 104 -1.82 37.44 -0.21
CA TRP A 104 -2.65 38.54 -0.70
C TRP A 104 -3.02 38.41 -2.19
N ASN A 105 -4.25 38.80 -2.56
CA ASN A 105 -4.62 39.06 -3.95
C ASN A 105 -4.48 40.57 -4.23
N LEU A 106 -3.57 40.95 -5.12
CA LEU A 106 -3.20 42.33 -5.42
C LEU A 106 -3.74 42.83 -6.76
N ASN A 107 -4.74 42.14 -7.35
CA ASN A 107 -5.31 42.41 -8.67
C ASN A 107 -6.20 43.67 -8.77
N ILE A 108 -5.89 44.74 -8.02
CA ILE A 108 -6.49 46.06 -8.27
C ILE A 108 -5.68 46.75 -9.38
N PRO A 109 -6.25 46.95 -10.59
CA PRO A 109 -5.56 47.68 -11.63
C PRO A 109 -5.40 49.16 -11.22
N TYR A 110 -4.35 49.80 -11.72
CA TYR A 110 -4.02 51.23 -11.61
C TYR A 110 -3.47 51.78 -10.28
N ILE A 111 -3.77 51.19 -9.12
CA ILE A 111 -3.40 51.80 -7.82
C ILE A 111 -2.30 51.01 -7.09
N PHE A 112 -2.59 49.81 -6.61
CA PHE A 112 -1.77 49.22 -5.54
C PHE A 112 -0.31 48.88 -5.90
N PRO A 113 -0.01 48.23 -7.05
CA PRO A 113 1.37 47.88 -7.39
C PRO A 113 2.28 49.10 -7.58
N SER A 114 1.78 50.16 -8.23
CA SER A 114 2.53 51.38 -8.56
C SER A 114 3.10 52.09 -7.33
N TYR A 115 2.41 52.06 -6.19
CA TYR A 115 2.87 52.72 -4.96
C TYR A 115 3.93 51.91 -4.21
N ILE A 116 3.90 50.57 -4.23
CA ILE A 116 4.99 49.74 -3.68
C ILE A 116 6.32 50.15 -4.31
N PHE A 117 6.32 50.33 -5.63
CA PHE A 117 7.51 50.71 -6.40
C PHE A 117 7.91 52.19 -6.28
N SER A 118 7.14 53.03 -5.57
CA SER A 118 7.55 54.41 -5.27
C SER A 118 8.38 54.57 -3.98
N CYS A 119 8.50 53.53 -3.15
CA CYS A 119 9.19 53.62 -1.86
C CYS A 119 10.73 53.60 -1.98
N LYS A 120 11.34 54.78 -2.17
CA LYS A 120 12.80 54.94 -2.35
C LYS A 120 13.68 54.47 -1.19
N SER A 121 13.10 54.14 -0.04
CA SER A 121 13.81 53.63 1.14
C SER A 121 13.87 52.10 1.23
N LEU A 122 13.09 51.38 0.42
CA LEU A 122 12.95 49.93 0.55
C LEU A 122 14.23 49.18 0.18
N VAL A 123 14.65 48.28 1.08
CA VAL A 123 15.86 47.44 0.97
C VAL A 123 15.51 45.96 0.75
N VAL A 124 14.40 45.48 1.33
CA VAL A 124 13.93 44.10 1.22
C VAL A 124 12.44 44.08 0.86
N LEU A 125 12.09 43.36 -0.21
CA LEU A 125 10.70 43.11 -0.61
C LEU A 125 10.46 41.61 -0.72
N ARG A 126 9.45 41.11 -0.01
CA ARG A 126 8.99 39.71 -0.10
C ARG A 126 7.49 39.65 -0.37
N LEU A 127 7.10 39.03 -1.49
CA LEU A 127 5.71 38.78 -1.86
C LEU A 127 5.51 37.26 -1.95
N GLN A 128 4.99 36.67 -0.87
CA GLN A 128 4.90 35.22 -0.71
C GLN A 128 3.46 34.73 -0.92
N CYS A 129 3.25 33.75 -1.80
CA CYS A 129 1.91 33.20 -2.11
C CYS A 129 0.87 34.27 -2.54
N CYS A 130 1.29 35.29 -3.29
CA CYS A 130 0.44 36.42 -3.69
C CYS A 130 -0.01 36.33 -5.17
N ILE A 131 -1.21 36.82 -5.48
CA ILE A 131 -1.66 37.03 -6.87
C ILE A 131 -1.30 38.47 -7.24
N PHE A 132 -0.58 38.66 -8.35
CA PHE A 132 0.00 39.95 -8.72
C PHE A 132 -0.01 40.14 -10.24
N THR A 133 -0.97 40.91 -10.75
CA THR A 133 -1.00 41.37 -12.15
C THR A 133 -0.16 42.63 -12.36
N SER A 134 0.45 42.78 -13.55
CA SER A 134 1.52 43.76 -13.75
C SER A 134 1.08 45.23 -13.79
N PRO A 135 1.84 46.17 -13.19
CA PRO A 135 1.62 47.60 -13.37
C PRO A 135 1.94 48.09 -14.79
N LEU A 136 1.13 49.03 -15.27
CA LEU A 136 1.37 49.80 -16.51
C LEU A 136 2.50 50.85 -16.37
N SER A 137 2.94 51.14 -15.15
CA SER A 137 4.03 52.07 -14.84
C SER A 137 4.98 51.48 -13.79
N ILE A 138 6.24 51.33 -14.16
CA ILE A 138 7.28 50.73 -13.32
C ILE A 138 8.22 51.83 -12.86
N ILE A 139 8.41 51.93 -11.54
CA ILE A 139 9.24 52.94 -10.88
C ILE A 139 10.43 52.23 -10.22
N ALA A 140 11.61 52.83 -10.34
CA ALA A 140 12.86 52.34 -9.77
C ALA A 140 12.81 52.28 -8.22
N LEU A 141 13.23 51.16 -7.63
CA LEU A 141 13.54 51.05 -6.20
C LEU A 141 15.06 51.14 -5.97
N PRO A 142 15.62 52.35 -5.74
CA PRO A 142 17.07 52.59 -5.78
C PRO A 142 17.87 51.92 -4.65
N LYS A 143 17.21 51.51 -3.55
CA LYS A 143 17.85 50.89 -2.37
C LYS A 143 17.60 49.39 -2.23
N LEU A 144 16.81 48.78 -3.13
CA LEU A 144 16.40 47.39 -3.01
C LEU A 144 17.61 46.46 -3.16
N LYS A 145 17.93 45.71 -2.11
CA LYS A 145 18.98 44.69 -2.05
C LYS A 145 18.44 43.27 -2.15
N THR A 146 17.21 43.02 -1.70
CA THR A 146 16.62 41.67 -1.69
C THR A 146 15.22 41.67 -2.25
N LEU A 147 14.96 40.80 -3.24
CA LEU A 147 13.65 40.53 -3.81
C LEU A 147 13.32 39.04 -3.74
N ASP A 148 12.14 38.72 -3.20
CA ASP A 148 11.64 37.35 -3.00
C ASP A 148 10.19 37.27 -3.47
N LEU A 149 9.94 36.59 -4.59
CA LEU A 149 8.61 36.44 -5.21
C LEU A 149 8.08 35.00 -5.15
N SER A 150 8.45 34.27 -4.09
CA SER A 150 8.09 32.86 -3.91
C SER A 150 6.56 32.63 -3.95
N ASN A 151 6.09 31.75 -4.84
CA ASN A 151 4.68 31.39 -5.06
C ASN A 151 3.79 32.55 -5.59
N ALA A 152 4.33 33.47 -6.39
CA ALA A 152 3.55 34.51 -7.05
C ALA A 152 2.91 34.01 -8.36
N ILE A 153 1.60 34.20 -8.54
CA ILE A 153 0.78 33.40 -9.49
C ILE A 153 0.65 33.98 -10.92
N ASP A 154 0.92 35.28 -11.16
CA ASP A 154 0.44 35.95 -12.40
C ASP A 154 1.33 37.13 -12.91
N ALA A 155 2.66 37.05 -12.70
CA ALA A 155 3.57 38.15 -13.03
C ALA A 155 3.93 38.21 -14.53
N CYS A 156 3.69 39.35 -15.18
CA CYS A 156 4.13 39.58 -16.57
C CYS A 156 5.66 39.68 -16.69
N ASN A 157 6.27 38.75 -17.44
CA ASN A 157 7.73 38.63 -17.64
C ASN A 157 8.39 39.97 -18.01
N ARG A 158 7.84 40.71 -18.98
CA ARG A 158 8.41 41.99 -19.46
C ARG A 158 8.39 43.08 -18.38
N CYS A 159 7.36 43.11 -17.55
CA CYS A 159 7.26 44.07 -16.45
C CYS A 159 8.23 43.74 -15.32
N PHE A 160 8.48 42.44 -15.08
CA PHE A 160 9.49 42.00 -14.13
C PHE A 160 10.92 42.36 -14.58
N GLU A 161 11.27 42.12 -15.86
CA GLU A 161 12.57 42.51 -16.43
C GLU A 161 12.83 44.02 -16.33
N MET A 162 11.83 44.84 -16.72
CA MET A 162 11.92 46.30 -16.61
C MET A 162 12.13 46.76 -15.15
N PHE A 163 11.47 46.11 -14.19
CA PHE A 163 11.61 46.43 -12.77
C PHE A 163 13.00 46.07 -12.20
N ILE A 164 13.50 44.86 -12.47
CA ILE A 164 14.85 44.42 -12.04
C ILE A 164 15.92 45.38 -12.60
N SER A 165 15.81 45.75 -13.88
CA SER A 165 16.77 46.64 -14.54
C SER A 165 16.90 48.04 -13.90
N GLN A 166 15.91 48.46 -13.12
CA GLN A 166 15.84 49.74 -12.42
C GLN A 166 16.21 49.66 -10.93
N CYS A 167 16.66 48.51 -10.42
CA CYS A 167 17.05 48.30 -9.03
C CYS A 167 18.59 48.13 -8.90
N PRO A 168 19.40 49.22 -8.93
CA PRO A 168 20.85 49.17 -9.13
C PRO A 168 21.67 48.58 -7.96
N LEU A 169 21.03 48.30 -6.83
CA LEU A 169 21.63 47.70 -5.63
C LEU A 169 21.09 46.29 -5.33
N LEU A 170 20.36 45.67 -6.26
CA LEU A 170 19.78 44.34 -6.05
C LEU A 170 20.91 43.30 -5.96
N GLU A 171 21.06 42.72 -4.77
CA GLU A 171 22.09 41.74 -4.40
C GLU A 171 21.53 40.32 -4.42
N ASN A 172 20.31 40.13 -3.89
CA ASN A 172 19.69 38.83 -3.66
C ASN A 172 18.34 38.74 -4.41
N LEU A 173 18.21 37.77 -5.31
CA LEU A 173 16.95 37.44 -5.97
C LEU A 173 16.54 35.99 -5.67
N ARG A 174 15.28 35.79 -5.28
CA ARG A 174 14.65 34.47 -5.11
C ARG A 174 13.35 34.35 -5.89
N LEU A 175 13.26 33.29 -6.70
CA LEU A 175 12.07 32.87 -7.42
C LEU A 175 11.80 31.40 -7.08
N TYR A 176 10.57 31.11 -6.65
CA TYR A 176 10.10 29.78 -6.26
C TYR A 176 8.64 29.63 -6.66
N ASP A 177 8.20 28.42 -7.04
CA ASP A 177 6.83 28.15 -7.49
C ASP A 177 6.14 27.07 -6.63
N VAL A 178 4.80 27.08 -6.61
CA VAL A 178 3.94 26.34 -5.68
C VAL A 178 4.17 24.82 -5.78
N ASP A 179 4.47 24.33 -6.98
CA ASP A 179 4.74 22.92 -7.26
C ASP A 179 6.22 22.53 -7.05
N GLY A 180 7.09 23.47 -6.64
CA GLY A 180 8.50 23.24 -6.34
C GLY A 180 9.40 23.04 -7.56
N ILE A 181 8.91 23.39 -8.75
CA ILE A 181 9.57 23.12 -10.05
C ILE A 181 10.70 24.12 -10.34
N LEU A 182 10.57 25.37 -9.86
CA LEU A 182 11.58 26.42 -9.94
C LEU A 182 12.11 26.71 -8.52
N ASP A 183 13.43 26.65 -8.33
CA ASP A 183 14.12 27.12 -7.13
C ASP A 183 15.44 27.78 -7.59
N LEU A 184 15.36 29.10 -7.77
CA LEU A 184 16.47 29.93 -8.26
C LEU A 184 16.83 30.96 -7.20
N THR A 185 18.07 30.88 -6.70
CA THR A 185 18.69 31.91 -5.86
C THR A 185 19.91 32.48 -6.58
N ILE A 186 19.90 33.79 -6.81
CA ILE A 186 21.03 34.53 -7.38
C ILE A 186 21.57 35.50 -6.33
N ASN A 187 22.89 35.50 -6.15
CA ASN A 187 23.60 36.45 -5.29
C ASN A 187 24.65 37.19 -6.15
N ALA A 188 24.45 38.49 -6.39
CA ALA A 188 25.24 39.28 -7.33
C ALA A 188 25.40 40.73 -6.86
N PRO A 189 26.62 41.21 -6.50
CA PRO A 189 26.79 42.49 -5.82
C PRO A 189 26.38 43.74 -6.61
N MET A 190 26.18 43.67 -7.93
CA MET A 190 25.51 44.72 -8.74
C MET A 190 24.81 44.14 -9.99
N LEU A 191 23.50 43.89 -9.92
CA LEU A 191 22.64 43.61 -11.08
C LEU A 191 22.36 44.89 -11.90
N LYS A 192 23.33 45.36 -12.69
CA LYS A 192 23.15 46.51 -13.61
C LYS A 192 22.96 46.07 -15.05
N SER A 193 21.78 46.41 -15.60
CA SER A 193 21.32 46.20 -16.98
C SER A 193 21.07 44.74 -17.38
N CYS A 194 19.88 44.46 -17.92
CA CYS A 194 19.55 43.20 -18.59
C CYS A 194 20.09 43.17 -20.04
N VAL A 195 21.42 43.21 -20.14
CA VAL A 195 22.16 42.33 -21.05
C VAL A 195 23.17 41.65 -20.13
N LEU A 196 23.12 40.32 -19.98
CA LEU A 196 23.84 39.51 -18.98
C LEU A 196 25.39 39.69 -19.02
N LYS A 197 25.85 40.83 -18.51
CA LYS A 197 27.24 41.25 -18.32
C LYS A 197 27.57 41.56 -16.85
N GLY A 198 26.62 41.32 -15.95
CA GLY A 198 26.85 41.33 -14.52
C GLY A 198 27.80 40.20 -14.11
N THR A 199 28.69 40.48 -13.16
CA THR A 199 29.55 39.46 -12.54
C THR A 199 28.78 38.77 -11.42
N PHE A 200 28.23 37.59 -11.72
CA PHE A 200 27.63 36.71 -10.74
C PHE A 200 28.75 36.01 -9.95
N GLU A 201 28.71 36.01 -8.62
CA GLU A 201 29.75 35.31 -7.83
C GLU A 201 29.35 33.86 -7.54
N SER A 202 28.09 33.62 -7.15
CA SER A 202 27.53 32.27 -6.93
C SER A 202 26.14 32.08 -7.56
N ILE A 203 25.89 30.86 -8.06
CA ILE A 203 24.61 30.44 -8.65
C ILE A 203 24.23 29.04 -8.10
N HIS A 204 22.99 28.89 -7.63
CA HIS A 204 22.42 27.61 -7.22
C HIS A 204 21.20 27.26 -8.10
N LEU A 205 21.25 26.09 -8.76
CA LEU A 205 20.25 25.62 -9.71
C LEU A 205 19.81 24.17 -9.39
N LYS A 206 18.53 24.00 -9.06
CA LYS A 206 17.92 22.66 -8.85
C LYS A 206 17.27 22.07 -10.10
N ASN A 207 16.67 22.89 -10.95
CA ASN A 207 15.98 22.44 -12.15
C ASN A 207 16.17 23.44 -13.30
N ALA A 208 16.53 22.96 -14.48
CA ALA A 208 16.93 23.78 -15.63
C ALA A 208 15.89 23.83 -16.76
N THR A 209 14.82 23.03 -16.73
CA THR A 209 13.86 22.90 -17.86
C THR A 209 13.04 24.17 -18.15
N LEU A 210 13.06 25.16 -17.26
CA LEU A 210 12.37 26.44 -17.41
C LEU A 210 13.32 27.65 -17.46
N LEU A 211 14.63 27.44 -17.68
CA LEU A 211 15.58 28.55 -17.91
C LEU A 211 15.23 29.39 -19.17
N SER A 212 14.41 28.86 -20.07
CA SER A 212 13.79 29.57 -21.20
C SER A 212 12.89 30.75 -20.79
N PHE A 213 12.39 30.80 -19.55
CA PHE A 213 11.65 31.95 -19.02
C PHE A 213 12.56 33.14 -18.66
N LEU A 214 13.88 32.97 -18.71
CA LEU A 214 14.88 33.99 -18.44
C LEU A 214 15.57 34.52 -19.72
N TYR A 215 14.79 34.85 -20.78
CA TYR A 215 14.94 36.11 -21.54
C TYR A 215 13.90 36.33 -22.67
N LEU A 216 13.27 37.51 -22.64
CA LEU A 216 13.10 38.46 -23.77
C LEU A 216 12.72 37.97 -25.18
N CYS A 217 11.49 38.31 -25.61
CA CYS A 217 11.14 38.46 -27.04
C CYS A 217 11.26 39.94 -27.49
N PRO A 218 11.84 40.23 -28.68
CA PRO A 218 11.75 41.55 -29.32
C PRO A 218 10.37 41.78 -29.98
N TYR A 219 10.03 43.05 -30.20
CA TYR A 219 8.70 43.48 -30.64
C TYR A 219 8.45 43.38 -32.16
N GLY A 220 7.21 43.06 -32.53
CA GLY A 220 6.64 43.26 -33.88
C GLY A 220 5.13 43.48 -33.79
N THR A 221 4.60 44.55 -34.40
CA THR A 221 3.19 44.97 -34.28
C THR A 221 2.28 44.44 -35.39
N HIS A 222 0.99 44.34 -35.08
CA HIS A 222 -0.14 43.83 -35.89
C HIS A 222 -0.25 42.30 -35.98
N GLY A 223 -1.47 41.81 -35.80
CA GLY A 223 -1.70 40.41 -35.42
C GLY A 223 -2.26 39.51 -36.52
N ARG A 224 -1.87 38.23 -36.45
CA ARG A 224 -2.65 37.01 -36.77
C ARG A 224 -1.83 35.78 -36.28
N SER A 225 -2.54 34.70 -35.94
CA SER A 225 -2.06 33.31 -35.75
C SER A 225 -0.76 33.03 -34.98
N LEU A 226 -0.87 32.28 -33.88
CA LEU A 226 0.25 31.58 -33.23
C LEU A 226 0.59 30.31 -34.01
N GLU A 227 1.71 30.31 -34.74
CA GLU A 227 2.40 29.10 -35.18
C GLU A 227 3.53 28.73 -34.19
N TYR A 228 3.92 27.45 -34.19
CA TYR A 228 4.95 26.90 -33.31
C TYR A 228 6.35 27.42 -33.69
N PHE A 229 7.16 27.77 -32.69
CA PHE A 229 8.61 27.96 -32.83
C PHE A 229 9.36 26.99 -31.90
N GLU A 230 10.49 26.44 -32.36
CA GLU A 230 11.26 25.42 -31.65
C GLU A 230 12.23 25.99 -30.58
N PRO A 231 12.65 25.20 -29.57
CA PRO A 231 13.43 25.69 -28.42
C PRO A 231 14.92 25.99 -28.67
N VAL A 232 15.38 26.05 -29.92
CA VAL A 232 16.81 25.87 -30.25
C VAL A 232 17.68 27.13 -30.04
N ASP A 233 17.12 28.34 -30.17
CA ASP A 233 17.91 29.59 -30.14
C ASP A 233 18.22 30.13 -28.72
N TYR A 234 17.51 29.67 -27.69
CA TYR A 234 17.51 30.30 -26.36
C TYR A 234 18.80 30.18 -25.54
N PHE A 235 19.70 29.26 -25.90
CA PHE A 235 20.84 28.92 -25.04
C PHE A 235 22.04 29.90 -25.10
N GLN A 236 22.15 30.74 -26.13
CA GLN A 236 23.36 31.54 -26.39
C GLN A 236 23.72 32.56 -25.28
N SER A 237 22.79 32.90 -24.38
CA SER A 237 22.96 33.93 -23.35
C SER A 237 23.77 33.49 -22.12
N PHE A 238 23.84 32.19 -21.80
CA PHE A 238 24.59 31.69 -20.64
C PHE A 238 26.13 31.76 -20.82
N PHE A 239 26.59 32.00 -22.05
CA PHE A 239 27.98 31.92 -22.48
C PHE A 239 28.86 33.13 -22.08
N GLN A 240 28.35 34.12 -21.33
CA GLN A 240 29.10 35.33 -20.93
C GLN A 240 29.41 35.46 -19.43
N LEU A 241 29.13 34.42 -18.63
CA LEU A 241 29.37 34.37 -17.17
C LEU A 241 30.86 34.26 -16.77
N LYS A 242 31.73 35.14 -17.30
CA LYS A 242 33.18 35.04 -17.13
C LYS A 242 33.66 35.03 -15.67
N ALA A 243 32.94 35.68 -14.76
CA ALA A 243 33.33 35.88 -13.37
C ALA A 243 32.65 34.94 -12.35
N LEU A 244 31.89 33.94 -12.81
CA LEU A 244 31.24 32.96 -11.93
C LEU A 244 32.29 32.17 -11.15
N ARG A 245 32.26 32.23 -9.81
CA ARG A 245 33.25 31.57 -8.94
C ARG A 245 32.72 30.27 -8.34
N GLU A 246 31.44 30.24 -7.99
CA GLU A 246 30.78 29.11 -7.33
C GLU A 246 29.55 28.68 -8.15
N LEU A 247 29.43 27.39 -8.46
CA LEU A 247 28.27 26.83 -9.15
C LEU A 247 27.76 25.60 -8.42
N THR A 248 26.51 25.63 -7.97
CA THR A 248 25.80 24.46 -7.45
C THR A 248 24.71 24.01 -8.42
N VAL A 249 24.76 22.74 -8.85
CA VAL A 249 23.83 22.17 -9.84
C VAL A 249 23.36 20.76 -9.44
N HIS A 250 22.10 20.43 -9.74
CA HIS A 250 21.61 19.04 -9.66
C HIS A 250 21.89 18.26 -10.95
N GLY A 251 22.10 16.94 -10.84
CA GLY A 251 22.52 16.06 -11.95
C GLY A 251 21.68 16.18 -13.23
N GLU A 252 20.35 16.10 -13.13
CA GLU A 252 19.45 16.21 -14.29
C GLU A 252 19.54 17.58 -14.99
N SER A 253 19.87 18.64 -14.25
CA SER A 253 20.05 19.99 -14.81
C SER A 253 21.32 20.12 -15.67
N ILE A 254 22.35 19.29 -15.44
CA ILE A 254 23.61 19.31 -16.20
C ILE A 254 23.38 18.86 -17.64
N GLN A 255 22.40 17.98 -17.91
CA GLN A 255 22.06 17.58 -19.27
C GLN A 255 21.47 18.75 -20.04
N ASN A 256 20.47 19.43 -19.47
CA ASN A 256 19.80 20.57 -20.12
C ASN A 256 20.73 21.77 -20.32
N LEU A 257 21.74 21.97 -19.48
CA LEU A 257 22.82 22.97 -19.68
C LEU A 257 23.70 22.71 -20.91
N LEU A 258 23.66 21.51 -21.50
CA LEU A 258 24.62 21.03 -22.51
C LEU A 258 23.98 20.33 -23.72
N ALA A 259 22.69 20.01 -23.70
CA ALA A 259 21.97 19.21 -24.71
C ALA A 259 21.25 20.05 -25.79
N GLY A 260 21.89 21.12 -26.28
CA GLY A 260 21.39 21.86 -27.44
C GLY A 260 21.72 21.16 -28.76
N ASN A 261 20.72 20.93 -29.63
CA ASN A 261 20.88 20.33 -30.97
C ASN A 261 21.52 21.30 -31.99
N CYS A 262 22.69 21.87 -31.68
CA CYS A 262 23.39 22.79 -32.57
C CYS A 262 24.90 22.45 -32.62
N PRO A 263 25.47 22.05 -33.79
CA PRO A 263 26.82 21.48 -33.86
C PRO A 263 27.97 22.35 -33.35
N GLU A 264 27.81 23.67 -33.29
CA GLU A 264 28.89 24.61 -32.94
C GLU A 264 28.83 25.15 -31.49
N ALA A 265 27.69 25.00 -30.81
CA ALA A 265 27.38 25.61 -29.52
C ALA A 265 27.75 24.73 -28.31
N ARG A 266 28.96 24.16 -28.29
CA ARG A 266 29.50 23.55 -27.06
C ARG A 266 29.89 24.63 -26.05
N VAL A 267 29.48 24.47 -24.78
CA VAL A 267 29.93 25.31 -23.65
C VAL A 267 31.47 25.29 -23.63
N LYS A 268 32.07 26.45 -23.92
CA LYS A 268 33.47 26.51 -24.39
C LYS A 268 34.50 27.05 -23.39
N ASN A 269 34.11 27.70 -22.30
CA ASN A 269 34.96 28.01 -21.13
C ASN A 269 34.18 28.69 -19.98
N LEU A 270 34.38 28.23 -18.74
CA LEU A 270 34.06 28.96 -17.49
C LEU A 270 35.38 29.21 -16.73
N PRO A 271 36.16 30.24 -17.12
CA PRO A 271 37.56 30.32 -16.72
C PRO A 271 37.75 30.67 -15.24
N ASP A 272 36.89 31.49 -14.64
CA ASP A 272 37.05 31.93 -13.23
C ASP A 272 36.34 31.04 -12.22
N LEU A 273 35.69 29.94 -12.65
CA LEU A 273 35.01 29.00 -11.76
C LEU A 273 36.03 28.33 -10.85
N ARG A 274 35.88 28.53 -9.54
CA ARG A 274 36.77 27.99 -8.50
C ARG A 274 36.15 26.80 -7.79
N GLU A 275 34.83 26.81 -7.59
CA GLU A 275 34.10 25.79 -6.85
C GLU A 275 32.91 25.29 -7.67
N LEU A 276 32.80 23.97 -7.79
CA LEU A 276 31.68 23.29 -8.44
C LEU A 276 31.13 22.23 -7.49
N THR A 277 29.86 22.36 -7.12
CA THR A 277 29.14 21.40 -6.27
C THR A 277 28.02 20.75 -7.07
N VAL A 278 28.07 19.43 -7.18
CA VAL A 278 27.07 18.64 -7.93
C VAL A 278 26.26 17.78 -6.95
N TYR A 279 24.95 17.98 -6.93
CA TYR A 279 24.01 17.18 -6.15
C TYR A 279 23.30 16.14 -7.02
N GLU A 280 23.04 14.96 -6.46
CA GLU A 280 22.22 13.92 -7.08
C GLU A 280 22.74 13.48 -8.46
N LEU A 281 24.06 13.31 -8.58
CA LEU A 281 24.67 12.77 -9.80
C LEU A 281 24.27 11.29 -9.98
N PHE A 282 23.53 10.97 -11.04
CA PHE A 282 23.06 9.62 -11.34
C PHE A 282 24.05 8.86 -12.25
N PRO A 283 24.82 7.87 -11.76
CA PRO A 283 25.95 7.31 -12.51
C PRO A 283 25.55 6.50 -13.76
N GLY A 284 24.32 5.97 -13.82
CA GLY A 284 23.83 5.19 -14.95
C GLY A 284 23.39 6.01 -16.18
N ASN A 285 23.46 7.34 -16.13
CA ASN A 285 23.09 8.21 -17.24
C ASN A 285 24.36 8.69 -17.97
N LEU A 286 24.84 7.89 -18.93
CA LEU A 286 26.08 8.15 -19.69
C LEU A 286 26.14 9.57 -20.28
N VAL A 287 25.01 10.10 -20.77
CA VAL A 287 24.93 11.45 -21.33
C VAL A 287 25.17 12.51 -20.26
N MET A 288 24.67 12.31 -19.03
CA MET A 288 24.92 13.20 -17.88
C MET A 288 26.40 13.21 -17.48
N VAL A 289 27.03 12.03 -17.45
CA VAL A 289 28.46 11.87 -17.13
C VAL A 289 29.34 12.52 -18.21
N SER A 290 29.03 12.32 -19.51
CA SER A 290 29.74 12.98 -20.60
C SER A 290 29.57 14.51 -20.61
N SER A 291 28.39 15.00 -20.19
CA SER A 291 28.09 16.42 -20.07
C SER A 291 28.89 17.06 -18.94
N LEU A 292 28.89 16.46 -17.74
CA LEU A 292 29.73 16.90 -16.61
C LEU A 292 31.22 16.93 -16.98
N PHE A 293 31.70 15.92 -17.74
CA PHE A 293 33.07 15.87 -18.23
C PHE A 293 33.41 17.02 -19.19
N SER A 294 32.49 17.37 -20.09
CA SER A 294 32.66 18.53 -20.98
C SER A 294 32.70 19.85 -20.21
N LEU A 295 31.89 19.98 -19.15
CA LEU A 295 31.88 21.15 -18.27
C LEU A 295 33.22 21.30 -17.54
N ILE A 296 33.67 20.24 -16.83
CA ILE A 296 34.93 20.27 -16.06
C ILE A 296 36.15 20.54 -16.96
N ARG A 297 36.20 19.98 -18.17
CA ARG A 297 37.26 20.28 -19.16
C ARG A 297 37.31 21.74 -19.59
N SER A 298 36.24 22.51 -19.41
CA SER A 298 36.13 23.93 -19.75
C SER A 298 36.41 24.89 -18.58
N CYS A 299 36.70 24.37 -17.38
CA CYS A 299 36.93 25.16 -16.16
C CYS A 299 38.42 25.23 -15.82
N SER A 300 39.13 26.24 -16.34
CA SER A 300 40.60 26.30 -16.25
C SER A 300 41.16 26.59 -14.84
N ASN A 301 40.41 27.27 -13.97
CA ASN A 301 40.86 27.64 -12.62
C ASN A 301 40.11 26.91 -11.48
N LEU A 302 39.47 25.77 -11.77
CA LEU A 302 38.71 25.00 -10.77
C LEU A 302 39.64 24.52 -9.65
N GLN A 303 39.36 24.92 -8.40
CA GLN A 303 40.18 24.62 -7.23
C GLN A 303 39.52 23.59 -6.29
N TYR A 304 38.19 23.58 -6.25
CA TYR A 304 37.38 22.73 -5.38
C TYR A 304 36.26 22.07 -6.18
N LEU A 305 36.09 20.76 -5.99
CA LEU A 305 35.05 19.96 -6.64
C LEU A 305 34.39 19.07 -5.60
N GLU A 306 33.10 19.25 -5.38
CA GLU A 306 32.31 18.47 -4.42
C GLU A 306 31.17 17.76 -5.15
N ILE A 307 31.08 16.45 -4.98
CA ILE A 307 30.11 15.62 -5.69
C ILE A 307 29.36 14.78 -4.66
N HIS A 308 28.08 15.07 -4.48
CA HIS A 308 27.17 14.30 -3.65
C HIS A 308 26.52 13.22 -4.53
N VAL A 309 27.06 12.01 -4.46
CA VAL A 309 26.53 10.85 -5.20
C VAL A 309 25.43 10.20 -4.38
N LYS A 310 24.23 10.14 -4.96
CA LYS A 310 23.02 9.66 -4.28
C LYS A 310 22.82 8.17 -4.52
N ASP A 311 23.70 7.32 -3.96
CA ASP A 311 23.51 5.86 -3.76
C ASP A 311 24.75 5.19 -3.11
N SER A 312 24.65 3.90 -2.78
CA SER A 312 25.72 3.08 -2.18
C SER A 312 26.92 2.81 -3.11
N ILE A 313 28.16 2.90 -2.60
CA ILE A 313 29.43 2.65 -3.33
C ILE A 313 29.40 1.49 -4.35
N TYR A 314 28.74 0.37 -4.02
CA TYR A 314 28.69 -0.82 -4.89
C TYR A 314 27.71 -0.73 -6.08
N SER A 315 26.86 0.30 -6.20
CA SER A 315 26.15 0.58 -7.47
C SER A 315 26.91 1.60 -8.32
N ILE A 316 27.83 2.35 -7.72
CA ILE A 316 28.66 3.34 -8.40
C ILE A 316 29.87 2.66 -9.07
N LEU A 317 30.42 1.57 -8.52
CA LEU A 317 31.70 0.98 -8.94
C LEU A 317 31.88 0.80 -10.47
N PRO A 318 30.91 0.26 -11.26
CA PRO A 318 31.06 0.13 -12.71
C PRO A 318 31.05 1.48 -13.44
N SER A 319 30.16 2.40 -13.06
CA SER A 319 30.08 3.75 -13.63
C SER A 319 31.23 4.65 -13.16
N LEU A 320 31.80 4.40 -11.99
CA LEU A 320 33.01 5.03 -11.48
C LEU A 320 34.23 4.49 -12.24
N GLU A 321 34.28 3.18 -12.50
CA GLU A 321 35.27 2.59 -13.40
C GLU A 321 35.19 3.19 -14.80
N GLU A 322 33.99 3.38 -15.35
CA GLU A 322 33.79 3.97 -16.67
C GLU A 322 34.15 5.45 -16.69
N PHE A 323 33.78 6.22 -15.66
CA PHE A 323 34.23 7.59 -15.41
C PHE A 323 35.76 7.69 -15.32
N LEU A 324 36.43 6.78 -14.60
CA LEU A 324 37.88 6.75 -14.43
C LEU A 324 38.61 6.28 -15.71
N LYS A 325 38.09 5.27 -16.41
CA LYS A 325 38.58 4.80 -17.71
C LYS A 325 38.44 5.88 -18.78
N ALA A 326 37.36 6.67 -18.76
CA ALA A 326 37.13 7.80 -19.66
C ALA A 326 37.97 9.05 -19.31
N MET A 327 38.32 9.25 -18.03
CA MET A 327 39.24 10.33 -17.64
C MET A 327 40.67 10.11 -18.14
N GLY A 328 41.15 8.86 -18.13
CA GLY A 328 42.54 8.52 -18.48
C GLY A 328 43.57 9.13 -17.50
N ASP A 329 44.82 9.27 -17.95
CA ASP A 329 45.80 10.08 -17.22
C ASP A 329 45.34 11.55 -17.16
N PRO A 330 45.46 12.22 -16.00
CA PRO A 330 44.77 13.48 -15.75
C PRO A 330 45.22 14.59 -16.72
N PRO A 331 44.29 15.22 -17.47
CA PRO A 331 44.58 16.39 -18.28
C PRO A 331 45.13 17.54 -17.43
N LYS A 332 45.89 18.46 -18.04
CA LYS A 332 46.47 19.64 -17.36
C LYS A 332 45.49 20.47 -16.51
N CYS A 333 44.18 20.42 -16.78
CA CYS A 333 43.18 21.13 -15.97
C CYS A 333 43.10 20.60 -14.52
N PHE A 334 43.30 19.29 -14.28
CA PHE A 334 43.24 18.70 -12.93
C PHE A 334 44.45 19.06 -12.04
N GLN A 335 45.52 19.66 -12.59
CA GLN A 335 46.67 20.12 -11.80
C GLN A 335 46.31 21.27 -10.83
N HIS A 336 45.17 21.94 -11.02
CA HIS A 336 44.72 23.08 -10.22
C HIS A 336 43.67 22.73 -9.16
N VAL A 337 43.06 21.54 -9.24
CA VAL A 337 42.07 21.03 -8.28
C VAL A 337 42.79 20.60 -7.00
N LYS A 338 42.55 21.30 -5.89
CA LYS A 338 43.28 21.10 -4.61
C LYS A 338 42.67 20.00 -3.74
N SER A 339 41.36 19.79 -3.85
CA SER A 339 40.63 18.78 -3.09
C SER A 339 39.37 18.35 -3.83
N ILE A 340 39.05 17.05 -3.72
CA ILE A 340 37.79 16.46 -4.17
C ILE A 340 37.09 15.91 -2.93
N HIS A 341 35.85 16.32 -2.71
CA HIS A 341 35.02 15.83 -1.60
C HIS A 341 33.86 14.99 -2.13
N LEU A 342 33.79 13.75 -1.62
CA LEU A 342 32.67 12.82 -1.82
C LEU A 342 31.97 12.69 -0.48
N VAL A 343 30.80 13.32 -0.35
CA VAL A 343 30.03 13.38 0.90
C VAL A 343 28.88 12.35 0.85
N GLU A 344 28.54 11.79 2.01
CA GLU A 344 27.69 10.57 2.23
C GLU A 344 28.42 9.21 2.17
N ILE A 345 29.75 9.17 2.21
CA ILE A 345 30.50 7.93 2.50
C ILE A 345 30.49 7.71 4.03
N SER A 346 29.87 6.62 4.50
CA SER A 346 29.77 6.28 5.92
C SER A 346 30.94 5.42 6.42
N ARG A 347 31.62 5.94 7.46
CA ARG A 347 32.78 5.37 8.17
C ARG A 347 32.68 3.86 8.42
N THR A 348 33.22 3.05 7.51
CA THR A 348 33.26 1.58 7.61
C THR A 348 34.51 0.99 6.95
N MET A 349 34.82 -0.25 7.30
CA MET A 349 36.00 -1.02 6.83
C MET A 349 36.15 -1.09 5.29
N HIS A 350 35.09 -0.81 4.55
CA HIS A 350 35.03 -0.85 3.08
C HIS A 350 35.62 0.38 2.39
N GLU A 351 35.88 1.48 3.10
CA GLU A 351 36.61 2.65 2.58
C GLU A 351 38.00 2.26 2.03
N MET A 352 38.62 1.24 2.62
CA MET A 352 39.95 0.75 2.25
C MET A 352 39.99 0.01 0.90
N GLU A 353 38.93 -0.67 0.49
CA GLU A 353 38.89 -1.38 -0.82
C GLU A 353 38.80 -0.39 -1.98
N LEU A 354 37.98 0.65 -1.86
CA LEU A 354 37.89 1.72 -2.87
C LEU A 354 39.21 2.49 -2.98
N VAL A 355 39.89 2.75 -1.84
CA VAL A 355 41.22 3.38 -1.83
C VAL A 355 42.29 2.49 -2.48
N LYS A 356 42.32 1.18 -2.20
CA LYS A 356 43.21 0.24 -2.91
C LYS A 356 42.93 0.24 -4.41
N PHE A 357 41.67 0.14 -4.81
CA PHE A 357 41.25 0.13 -6.21
C PHE A 357 41.71 1.40 -6.95
N LEU A 358 41.54 2.57 -6.34
CA LEU A 358 41.99 3.85 -6.87
C LEU A 358 43.51 3.97 -6.93
N LEU A 359 44.24 3.47 -5.92
CA LEU A 359 45.71 3.46 -5.92
C LEU A 359 46.31 2.49 -6.97
N ILE A 360 45.59 1.42 -7.31
CA ILE A 360 45.99 0.45 -8.35
C ILE A 360 45.74 1.01 -9.76
N ASN A 361 44.59 1.67 -9.99
CA ASN A 361 44.16 2.07 -11.34
C ASN A 361 44.43 3.54 -11.68
N SER A 362 44.56 4.45 -10.70
CA SER A 362 44.93 5.87 -10.93
C SER A 362 45.68 6.45 -9.72
N PRO A 363 46.99 6.17 -9.58
CA PRO A 363 47.76 6.46 -8.36
C PRO A 363 47.78 7.94 -7.94
N SER A 364 47.69 8.84 -8.91
CA SER A 364 47.66 10.30 -8.71
C SER A 364 46.36 10.74 -8.02
N LEU A 365 45.22 10.25 -8.52
CA LEU A 365 43.90 10.56 -8.00
C LEU A 365 43.66 9.89 -6.65
N GLY A 366 44.10 8.63 -6.50
CA GLY A 366 44.07 7.91 -5.23
C GLY A 366 44.81 8.66 -4.11
N LYS A 367 46.00 9.22 -4.40
CA LYS A 367 46.75 10.06 -3.43
C LYS A 367 46.04 11.36 -3.05
N MET A 368 45.26 11.97 -3.94
CA MET A 368 44.49 13.18 -3.65
C MET A 368 43.30 12.86 -2.72
N ILE A 369 42.59 11.77 -2.98
CA ILE A 369 41.45 11.31 -2.17
C ILE A 369 41.91 10.82 -0.79
N VAL A 370 43.00 10.07 -0.70
CA VAL A 370 43.59 9.67 0.60
C VAL A 370 43.98 10.88 1.44
N LYS A 371 44.43 11.98 0.83
CA LYS A 371 44.78 13.22 1.53
C LYS A 371 43.59 13.96 2.16
N SER A 372 42.38 13.85 1.61
CA SER A 372 41.19 14.46 2.23
C SER A 372 40.64 13.60 3.37
N ILE A 373 40.67 12.27 3.24
CA ILE A 373 40.28 11.32 4.29
C ILE A 373 41.17 11.46 5.54
N HIS A 374 42.47 11.74 5.35
CA HIS A 374 43.47 11.71 6.43
C HIS A 374 43.29 12.78 7.54
N LYS A 375 42.34 13.72 7.39
CA LYS A 375 42.10 14.79 8.38
C LYS A 375 41.15 14.41 9.53
N ASP A 376 40.30 13.38 9.36
CA ASP A 376 39.13 13.15 10.23
C ASP A 376 39.05 11.74 10.86
N THR A 377 40.15 10.96 10.87
CA THR A 377 40.16 9.55 11.30
C THR A 377 41.16 9.23 12.43
N CYS A 378 40.74 8.42 13.41
CA CYS A 378 41.52 8.03 14.60
C CYS A 378 42.81 7.21 14.31
N GLU A 379 43.71 7.16 15.29
CA GLU A 379 45.10 6.65 15.16
C GLU A 379 45.26 5.23 14.60
N GLU A 380 44.36 4.29 14.90
CA GLU A 380 44.49 2.90 14.42
C GLU A 380 44.41 2.78 12.88
N HIS A 381 43.55 3.56 12.23
CA HIS A 381 43.44 3.55 10.76
C HIS A 381 44.67 4.18 10.07
N THR A 382 45.36 5.10 10.75
CA THR A 382 46.58 5.75 10.25
C THR A 382 47.78 4.79 10.18
N LYS A 383 47.77 3.71 10.96
CA LYS A 383 48.79 2.65 10.90
C LYS A 383 48.58 1.77 9.67
N MET A 384 47.37 1.28 9.46
CA MET A 384 47.02 0.36 8.37
C MET A 384 47.12 1.01 6.96
N LEU A 385 46.91 2.32 6.85
CA LEU A 385 47.14 3.08 5.61
C LEU A 385 48.63 3.23 5.24
N LYS A 386 49.55 3.21 6.22
CA LYS A 386 51.00 3.22 5.94
C LYS A 386 51.49 1.87 5.44
N ASP A 387 50.94 0.78 5.98
CA ASP A 387 51.31 -0.58 5.58
C ASP A 387 50.93 -0.89 4.12
N LEU A 388 49.77 -0.40 3.64
CA LEU A 388 49.34 -0.57 2.24
C LEU A 388 50.21 0.17 1.21
N LEU A 389 50.97 1.20 1.61
CA LEU A 389 51.91 1.89 0.72
C LEU A 389 53.24 1.13 0.55
N SER A 390 53.44 -0.01 1.24
CA SER A 390 54.70 -0.76 1.26
C SER A 390 54.77 -1.99 0.34
N PHE A 391 53.62 -2.51 -0.13
CA PHE A 391 53.57 -3.76 -0.89
C PHE A 391 53.58 -3.55 -2.41
N ASN A 392 54.72 -3.80 -3.05
CA ASN A 392 54.86 -3.82 -4.51
C ASN A 392 56.03 -4.72 -4.97
N ARG A 393 55.74 -5.96 -5.41
CA ARG A 393 56.53 -6.79 -6.38
C ARG A 393 55.99 -8.23 -6.54
N ALA A 394 56.15 -8.77 -7.76
CA ALA A 394 55.90 -10.15 -8.23
C ALA A 394 54.41 -10.60 -8.32
N SER A 395 53.94 -11.37 -9.31
CA SER A 395 54.54 -11.94 -10.54
C SER A 395 53.46 -12.14 -11.65
N CYS A 396 53.85 -12.43 -12.90
CA CYS A 396 52.95 -12.50 -14.08
C CYS A 396 53.38 -13.59 -15.09
N LYS A 397 52.41 -14.25 -15.78
CA LYS A 397 52.41 -15.20 -16.95
C LYS A 397 51.45 -16.38 -16.68
N VAL A 398 50.66 -16.90 -17.64
CA VAL A 398 51.01 -17.70 -18.86
C VAL A 398 50.04 -17.41 -20.04
N GLN A 399 50.33 -17.92 -21.25
CA GLN A 399 49.88 -17.42 -22.56
C GLN A 399 49.11 -18.45 -23.45
N ILE A 400 48.58 -17.96 -24.58
CA ILE A 400 47.68 -18.55 -25.61
C ILE A 400 48.38 -19.48 -26.63
N ILE A 401 47.65 -20.42 -27.28
CA ILE A 401 47.78 -21.02 -28.67
C ILE A 401 46.93 -22.32 -28.76
N LEU A 402 46.15 -22.72 -29.79
CA LEU A 402 45.62 -22.11 -31.05
C LEU A 402 44.32 -22.84 -31.54
N LEU A 403 43.98 -22.78 -32.85
CA LEU A 403 42.78 -23.24 -33.60
C LEU A 403 41.53 -22.33 -33.45
N SER A 404 41.11 -21.45 -34.39
CA SER A 404 41.38 -21.19 -35.82
C SER A 404 40.97 -22.33 -36.79
N GLN A 405 40.14 -22.14 -37.84
CA GLN A 405 39.66 -20.94 -38.55
C GLN A 405 38.23 -21.11 -39.13
N GLN A 406 37.53 -19.98 -39.33
CA GLN A 406 36.68 -19.55 -40.48
C GLN A 406 35.49 -18.71 -39.96
N GLU A 407 35.07 -17.57 -40.54
CA GLU A 407 35.73 -16.64 -41.49
C GLU A 407 35.02 -15.25 -41.38
N LEU A 408 35.50 -14.21 -42.08
CA LEU A 408 34.98 -12.83 -41.93
C LEU A 408 33.73 -12.52 -42.79
N LEU A 409 33.01 -11.46 -42.35
CA LEU A 409 32.11 -10.52 -43.08
C LEU A 409 30.58 -10.71 -42.87
N PRO A 410 29.75 -9.63 -42.93
CA PRO A 410 30.06 -8.19 -42.78
C PRO A 410 29.13 -7.44 -41.79
N LYS A 411 29.32 -6.11 -41.76
CA LYS A 411 28.50 -5.04 -41.16
C LYS A 411 26.97 -5.26 -41.18
N GLU A 412 26.30 -4.68 -40.17
CA GLU A 412 24.90 -4.22 -40.16
C GLU A 412 23.96 -4.86 -41.20
N LYS A 413 23.37 -6.00 -40.84
CA LYS A 413 22.10 -6.44 -41.44
C LYS A 413 20.95 -5.84 -40.64
N ALA A 414 19.98 -5.26 -41.35
CA ALA A 414 18.68 -4.94 -40.79
C ALA A 414 18.01 -6.20 -40.24
N SER A 415 17.17 -6.04 -39.20
CA SER A 415 16.29 -7.12 -38.76
C SER A 415 15.45 -7.61 -39.94
N GLU A 416 15.30 -8.94 -40.06
CA GLU A 416 14.36 -9.47 -41.06
C GLU A 416 12.93 -9.03 -40.72
N SER A 417 12.18 -8.71 -41.77
CA SER A 417 10.76 -8.34 -41.66
C SER A 417 9.93 -9.49 -41.09
N CYS A 418 8.89 -9.15 -40.35
CA CYS A 418 7.90 -10.06 -39.79
C CYS A 418 7.45 -11.12 -40.79
N HIS A 419 7.68 -12.39 -40.41
CA HIS A 419 7.40 -13.53 -41.27
C HIS A 419 5.90 -13.62 -41.59
N ALA A 420 5.58 -13.83 -42.88
CA ALA A 420 4.21 -13.67 -43.40
C ALA A 420 3.16 -14.52 -42.66
N ILE A 421 3.48 -15.78 -42.33
CA ILE A 421 2.58 -16.70 -41.59
C ILE A 421 2.26 -16.15 -40.19
N ASP A 422 3.26 -15.57 -39.52
CA ASP A 422 3.10 -15.08 -38.15
C ASP A 422 2.28 -13.78 -38.16
N LYS A 423 2.52 -12.91 -39.15
CA LYS A 423 1.71 -11.71 -39.41
C LYS A 423 0.24 -12.07 -39.66
N GLU A 424 -0.02 -13.07 -40.50
CA GLU A 424 -1.37 -13.54 -40.83
C GLU A 424 -2.08 -14.10 -39.59
N ALA A 425 -1.41 -14.93 -38.80
CA ALA A 425 -1.95 -15.49 -37.56
C ALA A 425 -2.37 -14.42 -36.53
N LEU A 426 -1.56 -13.37 -36.39
CA LEU A 426 -1.85 -12.24 -35.51
C LEU A 426 -2.98 -11.35 -36.05
N LEU A 427 -3.13 -11.22 -37.38
CA LEU A 427 -4.26 -10.51 -37.99
C LEU A 427 -5.58 -11.27 -37.86
N ASP A 428 -5.59 -12.61 -37.97
CA ASP A 428 -6.82 -13.41 -37.66
C ASP A 428 -7.20 -13.29 -36.18
N PHE A 429 -6.21 -13.26 -35.26
CA PHE A 429 -6.48 -12.94 -33.86
C PHE A 429 -7.13 -11.57 -33.70
N LYS A 430 -6.55 -10.51 -34.30
CA LYS A 430 -7.15 -9.17 -34.29
C LYS A 430 -8.57 -9.15 -34.88
N HIS A 431 -8.84 -9.90 -35.94
CA HIS A 431 -10.17 -9.99 -36.56
C HIS A 431 -11.21 -10.68 -35.66
N ARG A 432 -10.79 -11.51 -34.70
CA ARG A 432 -11.68 -12.17 -33.71
C ARG A 432 -11.94 -11.35 -32.46
N ILE A 433 -11.29 -10.21 -32.33
CA ILE A 433 -11.59 -9.22 -31.31
C ILE A 433 -12.80 -8.41 -31.77
N THR A 434 -13.88 -8.52 -31.01
CA THR A 434 -15.18 -7.88 -31.29
C THR A 434 -15.27 -6.46 -30.75
N ASP A 435 -14.53 -6.15 -29.69
CA ASP A 435 -14.36 -4.79 -29.17
C ASP A 435 -12.95 -4.63 -28.56
N ASP A 436 -12.28 -3.53 -28.93
CA ASP A 436 -10.97 -3.12 -28.43
C ASP A 436 -11.03 -1.63 -28.02
N PRO A 437 -11.82 -1.30 -26.98
CA PRO A 437 -12.08 0.09 -26.59
C PRO A 437 -10.80 0.83 -26.17
N SER A 438 -9.80 0.08 -25.67
CA SER A 438 -8.50 0.60 -25.24
C SER A 438 -7.46 0.66 -26.37
N GLN A 439 -7.84 0.29 -27.60
CA GLN A 439 -6.98 0.23 -28.80
C GLN A 439 -5.65 -0.52 -28.59
N LEU A 440 -5.70 -1.61 -27.82
CA LEU A 440 -4.55 -2.47 -27.55
C LEU A 440 -3.94 -3.03 -28.84
N LEU A 441 -4.78 -3.44 -29.80
CA LEU A 441 -4.32 -3.88 -31.12
C LEU A 441 -4.25 -2.72 -32.12
N GLY A 442 -4.31 -1.46 -31.68
CA GLY A 442 -4.32 -0.27 -32.54
C GLY A 442 -3.09 -0.17 -33.44
N SER A 443 -1.91 -0.51 -32.93
CA SER A 443 -0.64 -0.56 -33.68
C SER A 443 -0.56 -1.69 -34.71
N TRP A 444 -1.42 -2.71 -34.60
CA TRP A 444 -1.39 -3.92 -35.44
C TRP A 444 -2.04 -3.66 -36.81
N LEU A 445 -1.35 -2.90 -37.66
CA LEU A 445 -1.81 -2.52 -39.00
C LEU A 445 -1.25 -3.48 -40.05
N ALA A 446 -2.09 -3.97 -40.95
CA ALA A 446 -1.67 -4.88 -42.03
C ALA A 446 -0.58 -4.28 -42.94
N THR A 447 -0.48 -2.95 -43.01
CA THR A 447 0.52 -2.19 -43.77
C THR A 447 1.86 -2.03 -43.07
N THR A 448 1.95 -2.22 -41.75
CA THR A 448 3.20 -2.06 -40.98
C THR A 448 3.82 -3.43 -40.65
N ASP A 449 5.09 -3.45 -40.29
CA ASP A 449 5.82 -4.67 -39.94
C ASP A 449 5.56 -5.07 -38.47
N CYS A 450 5.20 -6.34 -38.21
CA CYS A 450 4.83 -6.74 -36.85
C CYS A 450 5.99 -6.77 -35.86
N CYS A 451 7.23 -6.98 -36.32
CA CYS A 451 8.39 -7.14 -35.46
C CYS A 451 9.02 -5.80 -35.05
N THR A 452 8.68 -4.73 -35.77
CA THR A 452 9.23 -3.38 -35.52
C THR A 452 8.19 -2.33 -35.12
N ALA A 453 6.90 -2.53 -35.45
CA ALA A 453 5.86 -1.52 -35.28
C ALA A 453 4.65 -1.95 -34.44
N TRP A 454 4.47 -3.24 -34.13
CA TRP A 454 3.30 -3.69 -33.36
C TRP A 454 3.65 -3.83 -31.88
N GLU A 455 2.91 -3.11 -31.03
CA GLU A 455 3.12 -3.21 -29.60
C GLU A 455 2.72 -4.59 -29.08
N GLY A 456 3.48 -5.08 -28.09
CA GLY A 456 3.24 -6.39 -27.48
C GLY A 456 3.87 -7.57 -28.22
N ILE A 457 4.30 -7.39 -29.47
CA ILE A 457 5.01 -8.38 -30.28
C ILE A 457 6.52 -8.25 -30.09
N ALA A 458 7.22 -9.38 -29.97
CA ALA A 458 8.67 -9.44 -30.19
C ALA A 458 9.03 -10.65 -31.05
N CYS A 459 10.08 -10.48 -31.87
CA CYS A 459 10.54 -11.47 -32.84
C CYS A 459 12.01 -11.83 -32.64
N ASP A 460 12.39 -13.00 -33.14
CA ASP A 460 13.78 -13.39 -33.32
C ASP A 460 14.44 -12.47 -34.37
N PRO A 461 15.58 -11.84 -34.05
CA PRO A 461 16.21 -10.82 -34.91
C PRO A 461 16.90 -11.40 -36.16
N PHE A 462 17.09 -12.72 -36.23
CA PHE A 462 17.79 -13.41 -37.33
C PHE A 462 16.85 -13.99 -38.39
N ASN A 463 15.58 -14.25 -38.06
CA ASN A 463 14.63 -14.93 -38.95
C ASN A 463 13.22 -14.30 -38.99
N GLY A 464 12.98 -13.21 -38.24
CA GLY A 464 11.71 -12.47 -38.26
C GLY A 464 10.49 -13.25 -37.74
N ARG A 465 10.69 -14.39 -37.06
CA ARG A 465 9.61 -15.19 -36.45
C ARG A 465 9.21 -14.61 -35.09
N VAL A 466 7.91 -14.64 -34.78
CA VAL A 466 7.38 -14.11 -33.51
C VAL A 466 7.70 -15.08 -32.36
N ILE A 467 8.42 -14.57 -31.35
CA ILE A 467 8.81 -15.31 -30.13
C ILE A 467 8.00 -14.90 -28.90
N LYS A 468 7.40 -13.71 -28.90
CA LYS A 468 6.54 -13.24 -27.81
C LYS A 468 5.31 -12.51 -28.34
N VAL A 469 4.16 -12.89 -27.81
CA VAL A 469 2.89 -12.18 -27.87
C VAL A 469 2.52 -11.84 -26.44
N SER A 470 2.49 -10.55 -26.13
CA SER A 470 2.09 -10.03 -24.83
C SER A 470 1.18 -8.83 -25.04
N ARG A 471 0.26 -8.60 -24.11
CA ARG A 471 -0.60 -7.41 -24.17
C ARG A 471 0.20 -6.09 -24.11
N PRO A 472 -0.15 -5.04 -24.87
CA PRO A 472 0.46 -3.72 -24.77
C PRO A 472 0.19 -3.03 -23.42
N SER A 473 0.94 -1.94 -23.17
CA SER A 473 1.00 -1.26 -21.87
C SER A 473 -0.07 -0.15 -21.70
N ALA A 474 -1.34 -0.44 -21.98
CA ALA A 474 -2.45 0.49 -21.70
C ALA A 474 -2.91 0.42 -20.23
N MET A 475 -3.49 1.51 -19.71
CA MET A 475 -3.97 1.60 -18.32
C MET A 475 -5.36 0.99 -18.09
N GLU A 476 -6.10 0.70 -19.16
CA GLU A 476 -7.36 -0.04 -19.15
C GLU A 476 -7.23 -1.18 -20.16
N THR A 477 -7.67 -2.38 -19.78
CA THR A 477 -7.59 -3.60 -20.60
C THR A 477 -8.91 -4.37 -20.55
N SER A 478 -9.97 -3.79 -21.14
CA SER A 478 -11.10 -4.58 -21.62
C SER A 478 -10.91 -4.83 -23.11
N MET A 479 -10.97 -6.09 -23.52
CA MET A 479 -10.98 -6.52 -24.91
C MET A 479 -11.94 -7.69 -25.03
N SER A 480 -13.05 -7.50 -25.75
CA SER A 480 -14.03 -8.56 -25.98
C SER A 480 -13.70 -9.30 -27.28
N GLY A 481 -13.89 -10.63 -27.29
CA GLY A 481 -13.62 -11.44 -28.47
C GLY A 481 -13.38 -12.89 -28.13
N THR A 482 -12.71 -13.60 -29.04
CA THR A 482 -12.32 -15.01 -28.87
C THR A 482 -10.88 -15.26 -29.30
N LEU A 483 -10.22 -16.21 -28.65
CA LEU A 483 -8.87 -16.66 -29.04
C LEU A 483 -8.87 -17.25 -30.46
N SER A 484 -7.88 -16.88 -31.27
CA SER A 484 -7.73 -17.44 -32.61
C SER A 484 -7.04 -18.82 -32.59
N PRO A 485 -7.59 -19.83 -33.29
CA PRO A 485 -6.87 -21.06 -33.62
C PRO A 485 -5.57 -20.85 -34.41
N PHE A 486 -5.46 -19.74 -35.16
CA PHE A 486 -4.28 -19.42 -35.97
C PHE A 486 -3.08 -19.01 -35.12
N LEU A 487 -3.26 -18.60 -33.85
CA LEU A 487 -2.15 -18.41 -32.92
C LEU A 487 -1.28 -19.67 -32.79
N GLY A 488 -1.84 -20.87 -33.01
CA GLY A 488 -1.09 -22.13 -33.10
C GLY A 488 -0.16 -22.27 -34.31
N ASN A 489 -0.11 -21.30 -35.23
CA ASN A 489 0.84 -21.25 -36.35
C ASN A 489 2.12 -20.45 -36.00
N LEU A 490 2.17 -19.77 -34.85
CA LEU A 490 3.33 -19.02 -34.37
C LEU A 490 4.43 -19.97 -33.85
N THR A 491 4.99 -20.83 -34.70
CA THR A 491 5.79 -22.00 -34.27
C THR A 491 7.08 -21.72 -33.50
N TYR A 492 7.49 -20.44 -33.35
CA TYR A 492 8.64 -20.00 -32.56
C TYR A 492 8.22 -19.28 -31.26
N LEU A 493 6.92 -19.23 -30.95
CA LEU A 493 6.39 -18.53 -29.80
C LEU A 493 6.85 -19.21 -28.50
N GLN A 494 7.58 -18.46 -27.68
CA GLN A 494 8.05 -18.83 -26.35
C GLN A 494 7.14 -18.28 -25.25
N VAL A 495 6.55 -17.10 -25.48
CA VAL A 495 5.72 -16.38 -24.51
C VAL A 495 4.37 -15.99 -25.11
N LEU A 496 3.28 -16.48 -24.53
CA LEU A 496 1.91 -16.05 -24.79
C LEU A 496 1.27 -15.52 -23.50
N ASP A 497 1.20 -14.19 -23.38
CA ASP A 497 0.55 -13.49 -22.27
C ASP A 497 -0.63 -12.66 -22.79
N LEU A 498 -1.83 -13.21 -22.65
CA LEU A 498 -3.10 -12.52 -22.88
C LEU A 498 -3.88 -12.38 -21.56
N SER A 499 -3.16 -12.18 -20.46
CA SER A 499 -3.74 -11.96 -19.14
C SER A 499 -4.65 -10.74 -19.08
N ASP A 500 -5.69 -10.81 -18.23
CA ASP A 500 -6.32 -9.62 -17.64
C ASP A 500 -6.91 -8.69 -18.71
N LEU A 501 -7.49 -9.29 -19.76
CA LEU A 501 -8.25 -8.63 -20.82
C LEU A 501 -9.75 -8.55 -20.49
N SER A 502 -10.18 -9.08 -19.34
CA SER A 502 -11.49 -8.97 -18.70
C SER A 502 -12.72 -9.52 -19.43
N GLU A 503 -12.74 -9.51 -20.77
CA GLU A 503 -13.90 -9.90 -21.60
C GLU A 503 -13.53 -10.88 -22.74
N LEU A 504 -12.27 -11.30 -22.81
CA LEU A 504 -11.83 -12.33 -23.76
C LEU A 504 -12.47 -13.67 -23.39
N SER A 505 -13.24 -14.24 -24.32
CA SER A 505 -14.17 -15.33 -24.04
C SER A 505 -14.07 -16.49 -25.03
N GLY A 506 -14.92 -17.50 -24.85
CA GLY A 506 -14.91 -18.71 -25.68
C GLY A 506 -13.88 -19.75 -25.20
N PRO A 507 -13.71 -20.85 -25.95
CA PRO A 507 -12.81 -21.93 -25.57
C PRO A 507 -11.35 -21.64 -25.93
N ILE A 508 -10.43 -22.19 -25.14
CA ILE A 508 -9.00 -22.24 -25.48
C ILE A 508 -8.84 -23.10 -26.76
N PRO A 509 -8.24 -22.58 -27.85
CA PRO A 509 -8.11 -23.34 -29.09
C PRO A 509 -7.12 -24.51 -28.93
N PRO A 510 -7.49 -25.76 -29.30
CA PRO A 510 -6.56 -26.88 -29.21
C PRO A 510 -5.31 -26.72 -30.09
N GLN A 511 -5.37 -25.87 -31.11
CA GLN A 511 -4.24 -25.55 -31.98
C GLN A 511 -3.06 -24.90 -31.24
N LEU A 512 -3.28 -24.27 -30.07
CA LEU A 512 -2.19 -23.75 -29.24
C LEU A 512 -1.20 -24.85 -28.81
N GLY A 513 -1.63 -26.11 -28.71
CA GLY A 513 -0.75 -27.25 -28.42
C GLY A 513 0.36 -27.51 -29.47
N LYS A 514 0.28 -26.89 -30.65
CA LYS A 514 1.35 -26.97 -31.68
C LYS A 514 2.60 -26.15 -31.35
N LEU A 515 2.52 -25.26 -30.36
CA LEU A 515 3.56 -24.28 -30.04
C LEU A 515 4.70 -24.92 -29.23
N SER A 516 5.46 -25.84 -29.85
CA SER A 516 6.46 -26.66 -29.14
C SER A 516 7.61 -25.89 -28.48
N GLN A 517 7.77 -24.59 -28.78
CA GLN A 517 8.73 -23.70 -28.11
C GLN A 517 8.12 -22.90 -26.96
N LEU A 518 6.82 -23.02 -26.68
CA LEU A 518 6.14 -22.23 -25.67
C LEU A 518 6.62 -22.62 -24.27
N GLU A 519 7.36 -21.72 -23.63
CA GLU A 519 7.81 -21.83 -22.24
C GLU A 519 6.78 -21.22 -21.28
N TYR A 520 5.99 -20.27 -21.79
CA TYR A 520 5.16 -19.42 -20.96
C TYR A 520 3.75 -19.22 -21.54
N LEU A 521 2.72 -19.56 -20.77
CA LEU A 521 1.31 -19.35 -21.11
C LEU A 521 0.50 -18.77 -19.92
N SER A 522 0.03 -17.52 -20.06
CA SER A 522 -1.10 -17.01 -19.28
C SER A 522 -2.26 -16.58 -20.15
N LEU A 523 -3.42 -17.01 -19.69
CA LEU A 523 -4.73 -16.55 -20.09
C LEU A 523 -5.57 -16.13 -18.87
N ASN A 524 -4.92 -15.81 -17.74
CA ASN A 524 -5.60 -15.57 -16.46
C ASN A 524 -6.44 -14.27 -16.45
N ILE A 525 -7.42 -14.19 -15.55
CA ILE A 525 -8.32 -13.02 -15.40
C ILE A 525 -9.04 -12.70 -16.73
N ASN A 526 -9.78 -13.70 -17.24
CA ASN A 526 -10.52 -13.62 -18.49
C ASN A 526 -11.88 -14.35 -18.36
N GLU A 527 -12.63 -14.40 -19.45
CA GLU A 527 -13.97 -15.01 -19.52
C GLU A 527 -13.98 -16.31 -20.35
N LEU A 528 -12.87 -17.04 -20.37
CA LEU A 528 -12.71 -18.27 -21.14
C LEU A 528 -13.52 -19.42 -20.53
N ILE A 529 -14.12 -20.22 -21.40
CA ILE A 529 -15.09 -21.28 -21.06
C ILE A 529 -14.70 -22.65 -21.63
N GLY A 530 -15.28 -23.72 -21.08
CA GLY A 530 -15.08 -25.07 -21.59
C GLY A 530 -13.82 -25.74 -21.03
N PRO A 531 -13.49 -26.96 -21.49
CA PRO A 531 -12.39 -27.74 -20.94
C PRO A 531 -11.02 -27.24 -21.40
N ILE A 532 -10.00 -27.44 -20.56
CA ILE A 532 -8.59 -27.31 -20.95
C ILE A 532 -8.31 -28.33 -22.07
N PRO A 533 -7.83 -27.91 -23.25
CA PRO A 533 -7.57 -28.83 -24.36
C PRO A 533 -6.44 -29.81 -24.02
N SER A 534 -6.63 -31.09 -24.31
CA SER A 534 -5.60 -32.12 -24.10
C SER A 534 -4.32 -31.86 -24.92
N SER A 535 -4.41 -31.13 -26.03
CA SER A 535 -3.25 -30.73 -26.82
C SER A 535 -2.31 -29.74 -26.11
N ILE A 536 -2.75 -29.04 -25.05
CA ILE A 536 -1.85 -28.24 -24.20
C ILE A 536 -0.72 -29.13 -23.62
N GLY A 537 -1.00 -30.40 -23.34
CA GLY A 537 0.01 -31.40 -22.95
C GLY A 537 1.04 -31.78 -24.03
N GLN A 538 1.06 -31.13 -25.19
CA GLN A 538 2.11 -31.28 -26.21
C GLN A 538 3.22 -30.21 -26.08
N LEU A 539 3.03 -29.22 -25.21
CA LEU A 539 3.93 -28.09 -24.98
C LEU A 539 5.09 -28.50 -24.05
N ALA A 540 5.97 -29.37 -24.53
CA ALA A 540 7.05 -29.94 -23.71
C ALA A 540 8.00 -28.91 -23.07
N SER A 541 8.15 -27.73 -23.68
CA SER A 541 8.96 -26.62 -23.16
C SER A 541 8.27 -25.82 -22.05
N LEU A 542 6.97 -26.00 -21.82
CA LEU A 542 6.17 -25.15 -20.93
C LEU A 542 6.64 -25.25 -19.48
N GLN A 543 7.07 -24.12 -18.93
CA GLN A 543 7.50 -23.95 -17.54
C GLN A 543 6.33 -23.47 -16.66
N VAL A 544 5.37 -22.75 -17.26
CA VAL A 544 4.31 -22.04 -16.55
C VAL A 544 2.98 -22.16 -17.26
N LEU A 545 1.96 -22.50 -16.49
CA LEU A 545 0.58 -22.53 -16.94
C LEU A 545 -0.31 -21.77 -15.96
N ASP A 546 -0.65 -20.51 -16.29
CA ASP A 546 -1.63 -19.73 -15.54
C ASP A 546 -2.93 -19.56 -16.34
N LEU A 547 -3.95 -20.32 -15.93
CA LEU A 547 -5.31 -20.24 -16.45
C LEU A 547 -6.30 -19.80 -15.36
N SER A 548 -5.82 -19.20 -14.27
CA SER A 548 -6.64 -18.80 -13.13
C SER A 548 -7.67 -17.71 -13.45
N ASP A 549 -8.64 -17.52 -12.56
CA ASP A 549 -9.69 -16.49 -12.68
C ASP A 549 -10.39 -16.53 -14.05
N ASN A 550 -10.97 -17.69 -14.38
CA ASN A 550 -11.69 -17.96 -15.63
C ASN A 550 -12.96 -18.82 -15.38
N LYS A 551 -13.67 -19.21 -16.44
CA LYS A 551 -14.85 -20.08 -16.40
C LYS A 551 -14.58 -21.46 -17.03
N LEU A 552 -13.33 -21.95 -16.93
CA LEU A 552 -12.95 -23.26 -17.48
C LEU A 552 -13.64 -24.39 -16.71
N THR A 553 -14.08 -25.43 -17.43
CA THR A 553 -14.88 -26.56 -16.91
C THR A 553 -14.21 -27.90 -17.17
N GLY A 554 -14.88 -29.01 -16.84
CA GLY A 554 -14.41 -30.36 -17.14
C GLY A 554 -13.43 -30.90 -16.11
N VAL A 555 -12.57 -31.83 -16.52
CA VAL A 555 -11.53 -32.45 -15.69
C VAL A 555 -10.15 -32.13 -16.25
N LEU A 556 -9.12 -32.16 -15.41
CA LEU A 556 -7.73 -31.96 -15.84
C LEU A 556 -7.28 -33.12 -16.75
N PRO A 557 -6.90 -32.88 -18.03
CA PRO A 557 -6.61 -33.95 -18.98
C PRO A 557 -5.24 -34.61 -18.76
N ASP A 558 -5.18 -35.94 -18.94
CA ASP A 558 -4.00 -36.77 -18.66
C ASP A 558 -2.71 -36.39 -19.40
N SER A 559 -2.85 -35.72 -20.54
CA SER A 559 -1.73 -35.23 -21.35
C SER A 559 -0.96 -34.09 -20.68
N LEU A 560 -1.53 -33.36 -19.71
CA LEU A 560 -0.78 -32.35 -18.95
C LEU A 560 0.38 -32.96 -18.15
N GLY A 561 0.35 -34.27 -17.86
CA GLY A 561 1.46 -35.02 -17.28
C GLY A 561 2.70 -35.16 -18.17
N ASN A 562 2.67 -34.65 -19.40
CA ASN A 562 3.82 -34.59 -20.31
C ASN A 562 4.58 -33.25 -20.22
N LEU A 563 4.10 -32.28 -19.44
CA LEU A 563 4.69 -30.94 -19.30
C LEU A 563 5.92 -30.97 -18.36
N SER A 564 6.95 -31.76 -18.69
CA SER A 564 8.05 -32.10 -17.78
C SER A 564 8.84 -30.91 -17.24
N ASN A 565 8.80 -29.76 -17.91
CA ASN A 565 9.47 -28.54 -17.48
C ASN A 565 8.58 -27.63 -16.60
N CYS A 566 7.30 -27.95 -16.46
CA CYS A 566 6.31 -27.13 -15.76
C CYS A 566 6.56 -27.17 -14.26
N PHE A 567 6.75 -25.99 -13.66
CA PHE A 567 7.01 -25.84 -12.23
C PHE A 567 6.06 -24.86 -11.52
N ASP A 568 5.41 -23.95 -12.25
CA ASP A 568 4.25 -23.20 -11.75
C ASP A 568 2.98 -23.62 -12.52
N MET A 569 1.97 -24.08 -11.78
CA MET A 569 0.66 -24.42 -12.30
C MET A 569 -0.43 -23.73 -11.47
N ASN A 570 -1.02 -22.69 -12.06
CA ASN A 570 -2.08 -21.89 -11.45
C ASN A 570 -3.40 -22.05 -12.22
N LEU A 571 -4.35 -22.76 -11.61
CA LEU A 571 -5.67 -23.05 -12.19
C LEU A 571 -6.82 -22.58 -11.27
N GLN A 572 -6.50 -21.80 -10.24
CA GLN A 572 -7.45 -21.39 -9.21
C GLN A 572 -8.64 -20.59 -9.76
N ASN A 573 -9.74 -20.57 -9.00
CA ASN A 573 -10.98 -19.85 -9.34
C ASN A 573 -11.50 -20.18 -10.76
N ASN A 574 -11.74 -21.48 -10.98
CA ASN A 574 -12.30 -22.05 -12.19
C ASN A 574 -13.36 -23.12 -11.84
N MET A 575 -14.19 -23.51 -12.81
CA MET A 575 -15.20 -24.57 -12.66
C MET A 575 -14.65 -25.97 -12.98
N ILE A 576 -13.35 -26.19 -12.76
CA ILE A 576 -12.67 -27.49 -12.94
C ILE A 576 -13.21 -28.49 -11.89
N THR A 577 -13.34 -29.75 -12.29
CA THR A 577 -13.91 -30.83 -11.47
C THR A 577 -13.04 -32.09 -11.53
N GLY A 578 -13.38 -33.10 -10.73
CA GLY A 578 -12.70 -34.40 -10.72
C GLY A 578 -11.82 -34.59 -9.49
N LYS A 579 -10.77 -35.40 -9.60
CA LYS A 579 -9.77 -35.62 -8.54
C LYS A 579 -8.45 -34.98 -8.94
N ILE A 580 -7.57 -34.74 -7.97
CA ILE A 580 -6.16 -34.41 -8.22
C ILE A 580 -5.52 -35.61 -8.97
N PRO A 581 -5.09 -35.48 -10.24
CA PRO A 581 -4.73 -36.65 -11.06
C PRO A 581 -3.33 -37.18 -10.80
N SER A 582 -3.14 -38.51 -10.93
CA SER A 582 -1.86 -39.15 -10.59
C SER A 582 -0.68 -38.80 -11.49
N TRP A 583 -0.93 -38.33 -12.71
CA TRP A 583 0.14 -37.93 -13.63
C TRP A 583 0.89 -36.66 -13.20
N MET A 584 0.34 -35.86 -12.28
CA MET A 584 1.03 -34.70 -11.71
C MET A 584 2.33 -35.10 -10.99
N SER A 585 2.44 -36.35 -10.52
CA SER A 585 3.67 -36.93 -9.97
C SER A 585 4.88 -36.96 -10.92
N LYS A 586 4.66 -36.74 -12.22
CA LYS A 586 5.72 -36.68 -13.25
C LYS A 586 6.24 -35.27 -13.49
N LEU A 587 5.58 -34.26 -12.93
CA LEU A 587 5.93 -32.85 -13.09
C LEU A 587 6.91 -32.43 -11.99
N ASN A 588 7.61 -31.32 -12.19
CA ASN A 588 8.55 -30.77 -11.21
C ASN A 588 7.98 -29.50 -10.58
N LEU A 589 6.77 -29.60 -10.01
CA LEU A 589 6.00 -28.47 -9.48
C LEU A 589 6.57 -27.96 -8.16
N SER A 590 6.76 -26.64 -8.09
CA SER A 590 7.07 -25.89 -6.88
C SER A 590 5.91 -24.99 -6.44
N TRP A 591 5.10 -24.48 -7.38
CA TRP A 591 3.80 -23.85 -7.11
C TRP A 591 2.67 -24.74 -7.58
N LEU A 592 1.71 -24.98 -6.69
CA LEU A 592 0.44 -25.60 -7.05
C LEU A 592 -0.75 -24.83 -6.45
N MET A 593 -1.44 -24.09 -7.32
CA MET A 593 -2.59 -23.26 -6.97
C MET A 593 -3.86 -23.82 -7.64
N LEU A 594 -4.64 -24.57 -6.86
CA LEU A 594 -5.91 -25.20 -7.30
C LEU A 594 -7.12 -24.72 -6.47
N ALA A 595 -6.97 -23.61 -5.75
CA ALA A 595 -7.97 -23.02 -4.88
C ALA A 595 -9.27 -22.66 -5.61
N LYS A 596 -10.41 -22.70 -4.91
CA LYS A 596 -11.73 -22.33 -5.48
C LYS A 596 -12.05 -23.07 -6.78
N THR A 597 -11.74 -24.36 -6.84
CA THR A 597 -12.20 -25.26 -7.92
C THR A 597 -13.16 -26.31 -7.34
N GLY A 598 -13.67 -27.20 -8.20
CA GLY A 598 -14.59 -28.29 -7.83
C GLY A 598 -13.88 -29.63 -7.61
N LEU A 599 -12.61 -29.63 -7.20
CA LEU A 599 -11.83 -30.85 -6.98
C LEU A 599 -12.33 -31.61 -5.75
N LYS A 600 -12.33 -32.94 -5.85
CA LYS A 600 -12.90 -33.88 -4.89
C LYS A 600 -11.93 -35.03 -4.60
N GLY A 601 -12.16 -35.74 -3.50
CA GLY A 601 -11.37 -36.91 -3.12
C GLY A 601 -10.21 -36.58 -2.19
N GLU A 602 -9.33 -37.55 -1.95
CA GLU A 602 -8.25 -37.45 -0.96
C GLU A 602 -6.96 -36.89 -1.56
N LEU A 603 -6.09 -36.33 -0.69
CA LEU A 603 -4.74 -35.93 -1.08
C LEU A 603 -3.92 -37.17 -1.48
N PRO A 604 -3.41 -37.24 -2.72
CA PRO A 604 -2.66 -38.40 -3.18
C PRO A 604 -1.20 -38.38 -2.74
N SER A 605 -0.65 -39.55 -2.42
CA SER A 605 0.65 -39.67 -1.72
C SER A 605 1.87 -39.18 -2.50
N TRP A 606 1.80 -39.12 -3.82
CA TRP A 606 2.87 -38.59 -4.64
C TRP A 606 3.03 -37.06 -4.53
N LEU A 607 2.11 -36.32 -3.89
CA LEU A 607 2.34 -34.91 -3.57
C LEU A 607 3.60 -34.73 -2.70
N SER A 608 3.91 -35.71 -1.84
CA SER A 608 5.13 -35.72 -1.01
C SER A 608 6.44 -35.88 -1.77
N SER A 609 6.41 -36.21 -3.06
CA SER A 609 7.62 -36.32 -3.90
C SER A 609 7.80 -35.11 -4.84
N LEU A 610 6.94 -34.09 -4.76
CA LEU A 610 7.11 -32.84 -5.50
C LEU A 610 7.87 -31.81 -4.65
N PRO A 611 8.75 -30.99 -5.24
CA PRO A 611 9.49 -29.93 -4.53
C PRO A 611 8.61 -28.68 -4.33
N LEU A 612 7.43 -28.88 -3.73
CA LEU A 612 6.43 -27.84 -3.48
C LEU A 612 6.81 -26.95 -2.29
N GLY A 613 6.81 -25.63 -2.52
CA GLY A 613 6.83 -24.61 -1.48
C GLY A 613 5.43 -24.07 -1.18
N TYR A 614 4.67 -23.81 -2.26
CA TYR A 614 3.30 -23.30 -2.23
C TYR A 614 2.29 -24.40 -2.50
N LEU A 615 1.39 -24.61 -1.55
CA LEU A 615 0.22 -25.45 -1.78
C LEU A 615 -1.05 -24.74 -1.31
N ASP A 616 -1.81 -24.22 -2.27
CA ASP A 616 -3.17 -23.72 -2.05
C ASP A 616 -4.19 -24.62 -2.75
N LEU A 617 -4.89 -25.40 -1.93
CA LEU A 617 -6.01 -26.26 -2.30
C LEU A 617 -7.32 -25.79 -1.64
N SER A 618 -7.36 -24.56 -1.15
CA SER A 618 -8.48 -24.02 -0.38
C SER A 618 -9.80 -23.97 -1.16
N SER A 619 -10.92 -23.92 -0.45
CA SER A 619 -12.26 -23.76 -1.05
C SER A 619 -12.59 -24.80 -2.12
N ASN A 620 -12.30 -26.06 -1.84
CA ASN A 620 -12.55 -27.22 -2.71
C ASN A 620 -13.54 -28.20 -2.04
N GLU A 621 -13.75 -29.36 -2.66
CA GLU A 621 -14.50 -30.48 -2.08
C GLU A 621 -13.59 -31.66 -1.69
N LEU A 622 -12.32 -31.40 -1.36
CA LEU A 622 -11.37 -32.44 -0.95
C LEU A 622 -11.76 -33.04 0.41
N THR A 623 -11.46 -34.32 0.59
CA THR A 623 -11.90 -35.17 1.71
C THR A 623 -10.74 -36.01 2.23
N GLY A 624 -10.98 -36.82 3.26
CA GLY A 624 -10.05 -37.86 3.70
C GLY A 624 -9.22 -37.46 4.91
N ARG A 625 -8.32 -38.36 5.30
CA ARG A 625 -7.41 -38.12 6.44
C ARG A 625 -6.25 -37.22 6.04
N PHE A 626 -5.78 -36.40 6.98
CA PHE A 626 -4.55 -35.66 6.78
C PHE A 626 -3.37 -36.65 6.74
N PRO A 627 -2.54 -36.60 5.69
CA PRO A 627 -1.61 -37.68 5.41
C PRO A 627 -0.34 -37.57 6.24
N THR A 628 0.17 -38.71 6.73
CA THR A 628 1.46 -38.76 7.46
C THR A 628 2.65 -38.34 6.59
N TRP A 629 2.59 -38.59 5.28
CA TRP A 629 3.62 -38.16 4.32
C TRP A 629 3.74 -36.65 4.17
N ILE A 630 2.81 -35.84 4.74
CA ILE A 630 2.94 -34.38 4.71
C ILE A 630 4.28 -33.95 5.32
N GLY A 631 4.73 -34.63 6.38
CA GLY A 631 6.02 -34.37 7.03
C GLY A 631 7.26 -34.66 6.18
N ASN A 632 7.11 -35.20 4.97
CA ASN A 632 8.20 -35.31 4.00
C ASN A 632 8.33 -34.06 3.11
N MET A 633 7.33 -33.17 3.12
CA MET A 633 7.33 -31.91 2.39
C MET A 633 8.08 -30.84 3.21
N SER A 634 9.36 -31.08 3.47
CA SER A 634 10.23 -30.19 4.26
C SER A 634 10.28 -28.78 3.68
N ASP A 635 10.21 -28.71 2.36
CA ASP A 635 10.39 -27.49 1.57
C ASP A 635 9.10 -26.67 1.50
N LEU A 636 7.96 -27.20 1.97
CA LEU A 636 6.67 -26.52 1.96
C LEU A 636 6.56 -25.53 3.11
N TRP A 637 6.05 -24.33 2.80
CA TRP A 637 5.80 -23.30 3.80
C TRP A 637 4.42 -22.68 3.80
N TYR A 638 3.74 -22.66 2.65
CA TYR A 638 2.34 -22.29 2.57
C TYR A 638 1.58 -23.57 2.49
N LEU A 639 0.77 -23.81 3.52
CA LEU A 639 -0.24 -24.83 3.44
C LEU A 639 -1.58 -24.14 3.68
N ASN A 640 -2.29 -23.87 2.59
CA ASN A 640 -3.71 -23.53 2.66
C ASN A 640 -4.55 -24.66 2.11
N ILE A 641 -5.25 -25.33 3.02
CA ILE A 641 -6.24 -26.35 2.70
C ILE A 641 -7.59 -26.03 3.33
N SER A 642 -7.83 -24.75 3.65
CA SER A 642 -9.06 -24.26 4.26
C SER A 642 -10.30 -24.51 3.41
N TYR A 643 -11.49 -24.45 4.02
CA TYR A 643 -12.77 -24.69 3.35
C TYR A 643 -12.79 -26.00 2.52
N ASN A 644 -12.40 -27.10 3.17
CA ASN A 644 -12.46 -28.45 2.62
C ASN A 644 -13.20 -29.38 3.61
N LYS A 645 -13.14 -30.70 3.37
CA LYS A 645 -13.82 -31.73 4.17
C LYS A 645 -12.80 -32.72 4.76
N PHE A 646 -11.58 -32.28 5.04
CA PHE A 646 -10.55 -33.13 5.63
C PHE A 646 -10.89 -33.50 7.09
N TYR A 647 -10.60 -34.74 7.48
CA TYR A 647 -10.91 -35.28 8.80
C TYR A 647 -9.82 -36.23 9.32
N SER A 648 -9.13 -35.83 10.39
CA SER A 648 -8.27 -36.68 11.22
C SER A 648 -7.62 -35.81 12.31
N THR A 649 -6.83 -36.43 13.17
CA THR A 649 -5.78 -35.69 13.88
C THR A 649 -4.69 -35.23 12.93
N ILE A 650 -3.94 -34.19 13.32
CA ILE A 650 -2.65 -33.88 12.69
C ILE A 650 -1.69 -35.06 12.97
N PRO A 651 -0.93 -35.53 11.97
CA PRO A 651 0.05 -36.60 12.17
C PRO A 651 1.29 -36.07 12.92
N LYS A 652 1.95 -36.92 13.70
CA LYS A 652 3.19 -36.56 14.42
C LYS A 652 4.32 -36.14 13.47
N GLU A 653 4.28 -36.66 12.24
CA GLU A 653 5.20 -36.35 11.14
C GLU A 653 5.14 -34.88 10.73
N PHE A 654 4.04 -34.16 11.04
CA PHE A 654 3.94 -32.71 10.82
C PHE A 654 5.04 -31.91 11.55
N LYS A 655 5.68 -32.48 12.58
CA LYS A 655 6.85 -31.85 13.21
C LYS A 655 8.05 -31.68 12.27
N ASN A 656 8.07 -32.38 11.13
CA ASN A 656 9.14 -32.32 10.14
C ASN A 656 8.93 -31.23 9.07
N MET A 657 7.84 -30.44 9.16
CA MET A 657 7.54 -29.29 8.29
C MET A 657 8.47 -28.11 8.60
N LEU A 658 9.78 -28.26 8.34
CA LEU A 658 10.82 -27.33 8.81
C LEU A 658 10.55 -25.88 8.40
N LEU A 659 10.21 -25.66 7.12
CA LEU A 659 10.08 -24.31 6.55
C LEU A 659 8.68 -23.68 6.73
N LEU A 660 7.70 -24.42 7.26
CA LEU A 660 6.34 -23.93 7.47
C LEU A 660 6.23 -22.69 8.35
N THR A 661 5.62 -21.64 7.83
CA THR A 661 5.38 -20.38 8.56
C THR A 661 3.93 -19.95 8.59
N ASP A 662 3.16 -20.27 7.55
CA ASP A 662 1.80 -19.78 7.39
C ASP A 662 0.91 -20.99 7.10
N LEU A 663 0.14 -21.33 8.14
CA LEU A 663 -0.66 -22.53 8.20
C LEU A 663 -2.14 -22.15 8.26
N ASP A 664 -2.85 -22.48 7.21
CA ASP A 664 -4.30 -22.31 7.12
C ASP A 664 -5.00 -23.66 6.90
N LEU A 665 -5.57 -24.16 8.00
CA LEU A 665 -6.37 -25.38 8.06
C LEU A 665 -7.86 -25.06 8.26
N HIS A 666 -8.26 -23.79 8.18
CA HIS A 666 -9.52 -23.33 8.75
C HIS A 666 -10.76 -23.88 8.01
N SER A 667 -11.92 -23.97 8.68
CA SER A 667 -13.15 -24.52 8.08
C SER A 667 -12.97 -25.94 7.50
N ASN A 668 -12.50 -26.87 8.34
CA ASN A 668 -12.35 -28.30 8.03
C ASN A 668 -12.97 -29.16 9.15
N ASN A 669 -12.70 -30.47 9.17
CA ASN A 669 -13.16 -31.40 10.20
C ASN A 669 -11.96 -32.11 10.87
N PHE A 670 -10.80 -31.44 11.00
CA PHE A 670 -9.64 -31.94 11.75
C PHE A 670 -9.94 -32.02 13.25
N SER A 671 -9.30 -32.94 13.97
CA SER A 671 -9.57 -33.23 15.39
C SER A 671 -8.31 -33.53 16.21
N GLY A 672 -8.47 -33.88 17.49
CA GLY A 672 -7.32 -34.21 18.37
C GLY A 672 -6.53 -32.98 18.82
N PRO A 673 -5.37 -33.18 19.46
CA PRO A 673 -4.58 -32.10 20.05
C PRO A 673 -3.82 -31.28 19.01
N LEU A 674 -3.59 -30.01 19.32
CA LEU A 674 -2.80 -29.06 18.52
C LEU A 674 -1.28 -29.24 18.70
N ASP A 675 -0.83 -30.10 19.62
CA ASP A 675 0.58 -30.21 20.02
C ASP A 675 1.53 -30.38 18.83
N PHE A 676 1.18 -31.20 17.84
CA PHE A 676 2.02 -31.44 16.65
C PHE A 676 2.21 -30.21 15.74
N ILE A 677 1.29 -29.24 15.80
CA ILE A 677 1.43 -27.95 15.11
C ILE A 677 2.45 -27.09 15.87
N PHE A 678 2.27 -26.92 17.18
CA PHE A 678 3.12 -26.05 18.01
C PHE A 678 4.54 -26.62 18.26
N ASP A 679 4.69 -27.94 18.25
CA ASP A 679 5.95 -28.65 18.48
C ASP A 679 6.81 -28.82 17.22
N LYS A 680 6.45 -28.22 16.08
CA LYS A 680 7.22 -28.48 14.87
C LYS A 680 8.68 -28.01 15.00
N ASN A 681 9.55 -28.76 14.34
CA ASN A 681 10.94 -28.36 14.20
C ASN A 681 11.04 -27.16 13.23
N VAL A 682 12.13 -26.42 13.34
CA VAL A 682 12.47 -25.26 12.51
C VAL A 682 13.93 -25.36 12.10
N ASP A 683 14.32 -24.75 10.98
CA ASP A 683 15.68 -24.80 10.44
C ASP A 683 16.42 -23.47 10.63
N GLY A 684 17.04 -23.28 11.80
CA GLY A 684 17.84 -22.10 12.11
C GLY A 684 16.99 -20.89 12.57
N PRO A 685 17.28 -19.65 12.11
CA PRO A 685 16.45 -18.47 12.40
C PRO A 685 15.14 -18.46 11.61
N LEU A 686 14.78 -19.61 11.04
CA LEU A 686 13.94 -19.74 9.89
C LEU A 686 13.07 -21.00 10.09
N GLY A 687 11.80 -20.93 9.71
CA GLY A 687 10.75 -21.93 9.98
C GLY A 687 9.77 -21.51 11.08
N HIS A 688 9.85 -20.27 11.57
CA HIS A 688 8.97 -19.76 12.63
C HIS A 688 7.60 -19.36 12.06
N TYR A 689 6.52 -19.66 12.79
CA TYR A 689 5.17 -19.30 12.38
C TYR A 689 4.93 -17.80 12.41
N ASN A 690 4.35 -17.27 11.34
CA ASN A 690 3.84 -15.91 11.28
C ASN A 690 2.35 -15.88 11.61
N THR A 691 1.61 -16.81 11.01
CA THR A 691 0.17 -16.99 11.18
C THR A 691 -0.17 -18.48 11.36
N ILE A 692 -1.11 -18.72 12.27
CA ILE A 692 -1.78 -20.02 12.42
C ILE A 692 -3.28 -19.73 12.46
N ASP A 693 -4.00 -20.18 11.43
CA ASP A 693 -5.46 -20.31 11.47
C ASP A 693 -5.85 -21.79 11.40
N VAL A 694 -6.38 -22.29 12.51
CA VAL A 694 -6.94 -23.63 12.64
C VAL A 694 -8.43 -23.57 12.98
N SER A 695 -9.05 -22.40 12.85
CA SER A 695 -10.41 -22.13 13.31
C SER A 695 -11.46 -22.96 12.58
N ARG A 696 -12.65 -23.08 13.17
CA ARG A 696 -13.79 -23.85 12.61
C ARG A 696 -13.39 -25.29 12.26
N ASN A 697 -12.82 -25.99 13.24
CA ASN A 697 -12.44 -27.41 13.16
C ASN A 697 -13.01 -28.16 14.38
N LYS A 698 -12.51 -29.36 14.65
CA LYS A 698 -12.88 -30.22 15.80
C LYS A 698 -11.68 -30.53 16.69
N PHE A 699 -10.67 -29.67 16.74
CA PHE A 699 -9.50 -29.86 17.61
C PHE A 699 -9.89 -29.88 19.09
N THR A 700 -9.28 -30.80 19.85
CA THR A 700 -9.64 -31.16 21.22
C THR A 700 -8.42 -31.27 22.12
N GLY A 701 -8.60 -30.96 23.40
CA GLY A 701 -7.55 -31.06 24.40
C GLY A 701 -6.91 -29.71 24.69
N PRO A 702 -6.20 -29.61 25.83
CA PRO A 702 -5.64 -28.34 26.30
C PRO A 702 -4.58 -27.81 25.35
N ILE A 703 -4.52 -26.48 25.23
CA ILE A 703 -3.39 -25.79 24.59
C ILE A 703 -2.14 -26.06 25.43
N ASP A 704 -0.99 -26.37 24.80
CA ASP A 704 0.25 -26.66 25.53
C ASP A 704 0.61 -25.51 26.49
N LYS A 705 0.78 -25.85 27.77
CA LYS A 705 1.20 -24.92 28.84
C LYS A 705 2.46 -24.11 28.52
N ASN A 706 3.33 -24.64 27.64
CA ASN A 706 4.59 -24.08 27.20
C ASN A 706 4.53 -23.49 25.77
N VAL A 707 3.35 -23.33 25.16
CA VAL A 707 3.19 -22.86 23.77
C VAL A 707 4.02 -21.60 23.44
N GLY A 708 4.06 -20.60 24.33
CA GLY A 708 4.83 -19.37 24.10
C GLY A 708 6.34 -19.48 24.37
N ASN A 709 6.83 -20.69 24.69
CA ASN A 709 8.27 -21.03 24.78
C ASN A 709 8.71 -21.99 23.66
N LYS A 710 7.81 -22.35 22.74
CA LYS A 710 8.14 -23.22 21.60
C LYS A 710 8.90 -22.40 20.56
N LEU A 711 10.04 -22.94 20.11
CA LEU A 711 10.92 -22.27 19.15
C LEU A 711 10.17 -21.83 17.89
N ALA A 712 9.29 -22.68 17.35
CA ALA A 712 8.45 -22.37 16.19
C ALA A 712 7.49 -21.19 16.37
N MET A 713 7.18 -20.77 17.59
CA MET A 713 6.18 -19.72 17.86
C MET A 713 6.80 -18.33 18.05
N ASN A 714 8.13 -18.18 18.02
CA ASN A 714 8.83 -16.95 18.42
C ASN A 714 8.41 -15.68 17.66
N THR A 715 8.10 -15.78 16.36
CA THR A 715 7.75 -14.64 15.49
C THR A 715 6.24 -14.44 15.32
N ILE A 716 5.40 -15.26 15.96
CA ILE A 716 3.97 -15.34 15.64
C ILE A 716 3.23 -14.01 15.89
N SER A 717 2.57 -13.53 14.85
CA SER A 717 1.79 -12.30 14.84
C SER A 717 0.29 -12.59 15.05
N SER A 718 -0.19 -13.72 14.53
CA SER A 718 -1.61 -14.11 14.57
C SER A 718 -1.80 -15.57 14.99
N LEU A 719 -2.57 -15.76 16.07
CA LEU A 719 -2.98 -17.08 16.56
C LEU A 719 -4.51 -17.15 16.64
N ILE A 720 -5.11 -17.88 15.68
CA ILE A 720 -6.57 -18.01 15.53
C ILE A 720 -6.95 -19.47 15.74
N LEU A 721 -7.51 -19.77 16.92
CA LEU A 721 -7.93 -21.11 17.33
C LEU A 721 -9.46 -21.28 17.33
N SER A 722 -10.21 -20.18 17.18
CA SER A 722 -11.65 -20.07 17.40
C SER A 722 -12.53 -21.16 16.77
N ASN A 723 -13.63 -21.50 17.43
CA ASN A 723 -14.57 -22.55 17.07
C ASN A 723 -13.90 -23.93 16.99
N ASN A 724 -13.03 -24.23 17.97
CA ASN A 724 -12.48 -25.56 18.20
C ASN A 724 -12.78 -26.05 19.63
N PRO A 725 -13.22 -27.29 19.81
CA PRO A 725 -13.55 -27.84 21.12
C PRO A 725 -12.35 -28.19 22.03
N LEU A 726 -11.42 -27.25 22.23
CA LEU A 726 -10.15 -27.44 22.92
C LEU A 726 -10.32 -27.80 24.42
N GLY A 727 -11.00 -26.95 25.19
CA GLY A 727 -11.06 -27.10 26.64
C GLY A 727 -9.74 -26.77 27.34
N GLY A 728 -9.53 -27.28 28.57
CA GLY A 728 -8.34 -26.95 29.35
C GLY A 728 -8.32 -25.50 29.85
N ARG A 729 -7.14 -24.89 29.98
CA ARG A 729 -6.94 -23.49 30.44
C ARG A 729 -6.07 -22.71 29.47
N ILE A 730 -6.21 -21.39 29.44
CA ILE A 730 -5.32 -20.50 28.70
C ILE A 730 -3.88 -20.57 29.31
N PRO A 731 -2.85 -20.94 28.53
CA PRO A 731 -1.47 -21.00 29.03
C PRO A 731 -0.90 -19.64 29.43
N LYS A 732 -0.20 -19.59 30.57
CA LYS A 732 0.57 -18.40 31.00
C LYS A 732 1.68 -18.03 30.01
N SER A 733 2.29 -19.02 29.37
CA SER A 733 3.40 -18.82 28.43
C SER A 733 3.03 -17.99 27.21
N ILE A 734 1.75 -17.84 26.86
CA ILE A 734 1.29 -16.93 25.79
C ILE A 734 1.82 -15.50 25.97
N GLY A 735 2.05 -15.07 27.22
CA GLY A 735 2.69 -13.78 27.51
C GLY A 735 4.10 -13.59 26.93
N ASN A 736 4.80 -14.68 26.59
CA ASN A 736 6.15 -14.62 26.03
C ASN A 736 6.15 -14.41 24.50
N LEU A 737 4.99 -14.47 23.84
CA LEU A 737 4.82 -14.23 22.40
C LEU A 737 4.82 -12.72 22.10
N THR A 738 5.99 -12.09 22.21
CA THR A 738 6.14 -10.62 22.17
C THR A 738 5.80 -9.95 20.83
N GLN A 739 5.69 -10.71 19.73
CA GLN A 739 5.28 -10.21 18.41
C GLN A 739 3.77 -10.33 18.14
N MET A 740 3.02 -10.98 19.04
CA MET A 740 1.63 -11.34 18.83
C MET A 740 0.69 -10.13 18.85
N ARG A 741 -0.02 -9.91 17.74
CA ARG A 741 -0.96 -8.80 17.53
C ARG A 741 -2.43 -9.23 17.70
N LEU A 742 -2.76 -10.45 17.26
CA LEU A 742 -4.10 -11.04 17.32
C LEU A 742 -4.07 -12.36 18.09
N LEU A 743 -4.89 -12.43 19.15
CA LEU A 743 -5.19 -13.64 19.89
C LEU A 743 -6.70 -13.92 19.82
N GLU A 744 -7.09 -14.94 19.07
CA GLU A 744 -8.50 -15.32 18.91
C GLU A 744 -8.78 -16.75 19.37
N MET A 745 -9.52 -16.88 20.47
CA MET A 745 -9.93 -18.15 21.05
C MET A 745 -11.41 -18.12 21.44
N VAL A 746 -12.29 -17.96 20.45
CA VAL A 746 -13.75 -17.80 20.64
C VAL A 746 -14.48 -19.13 20.46
N ARG A 747 -15.41 -19.48 21.36
CA ARG A 747 -16.20 -20.73 21.32
C ARG A 747 -15.37 -22.00 21.56
N ASP A 748 -14.27 -21.89 22.32
CA ASP A 748 -13.24 -22.94 22.44
C ASP A 748 -13.30 -23.81 23.70
N LYS A 749 -14.35 -23.65 24.52
CA LYS A 749 -14.59 -24.38 25.79
C LYS A 749 -13.50 -24.17 26.84
N LEU A 750 -12.64 -23.16 26.69
CA LEU A 750 -11.55 -22.85 27.61
C LEU A 750 -12.08 -22.54 29.01
N SER A 751 -11.38 -22.99 30.05
CA SER A 751 -11.79 -22.89 31.45
C SER A 751 -10.71 -22.25 32.33
N GLY A 752 -11.05 -21.98 33.60
CA GLY A 752 -10.14 -21.34 34.54
C GLY A 752 -9.98 -19.83 34.26
N THR A 753 -8.96 -19.22 34.86
CA THR A 753 -8.76 -17.77 34.84
C THR A 753 -8.03 -17.29 33.60
N ILE A 754 -8.34 -16.07 33.15
CA ILE A 754 -7.50 -15.33 32.19
C ILE A 754 -6.14 -15.02 32.88
N PRO A 755 -4.98 -15.45 32.33
CA PRO A 755 -3.67 -15.17 32.92
C PRO A 755 -3.31 -13.68 32.91
N GLU A 756 -2.68 -13.19 33.98
CA GLU A 756 -2.09 -11.84 34.02
C GLU A 756 -0.86 -11.73 33.12
N GLU A 757 -0.14 -12.84 32.92
CA GLU A 757 1.07 -12.92 32.11
C GLU A 757 0.84 -12.54 30.64
N ILE A 758 -0.39 -12.62 30.12
CA ILE A 758 -0.75 -12.12 28.77
C ILE A 758 -0.37 -10.64 28.60
N SER A 759 -0.33 -9.86 29.68
CA SER A 759 0.11 -8.45 29.63
C SER A 759 1.59 -8.24 29.28
N ASN A 760 2.40 -9.30 29.24
CA ASN A 760 3.79 -9.25 28.75
C ASN A 760 3.89 -9.21 27.21
N ALA A 761 2.86 -9.69 26.49
CA ALA A 761 2.78 -9.60 25.04
C ALA A 761 2.27 -8.20 24.66
N ASP A 762 3.14 -7.19 24.80
CA ASP A 762 2.77 -5.78 24.80
C ASP A 762 2.30 -5.25 23.44
N THR A 763 2.58 -5.96 22.35
CA THR A 763 2.12 -5.69 20.98
C THR A 763 0.66 -6.09 20.70
N LEU A 764 0.00 -6.80 21.62
CA LEU A 764 -1.38 -7.27 21.46
C LEU A 764 -2.38 -6.13 21.24
N ARG A 765 -3.17 -6.28 20.17
CA ARG A 765 -4.22 -5.33 19.77
C ARG A 765 -5.63 -5.90 19.89
N ILE A 766 -5.80 -7.19 19.64
CA ILE A 766 -7.10 -7.86 19.66
C ILE A 766 -6.98 -9.12 20.52
N ILE A 767 -7.82 -9.18 21.55
CA ILE A 767 -8.02 -10.36 22.40
C ILE A 767 -9.51 -10.71 22.36
N LYS A 768 -9.87 -11.85 21.78
CA LYS A 768 -11.25 -12.38 21.85
C LYS A 768 -11.25 -13.74 22.53
N LEU A 769 -11.93 -13.81 23.67
CA LEU A 769 -12.07 -15.00 24.53
C LEU A 769 -13.56 -15.34 24.79
N SER A 770 -14.45 -14.83 23.94
CA SER A 770 -15.90 -14.99 24.01
C SER A 770 -16.37 -16.45 23.93
N ARG A 771 -17.54 -16.75 24.51
CA ARG A 771 -18.23 -18.05 24.42
C ARG A 771 -17.40 -19.22 24.99
N ASN A 772 -16.74 -19.01 26.13
CA ASN A 772 -15.92 -20.02 26.83
C ASN A 772 -16.48 -20.31 28.25
N TYR A 773 -15.75 -21.07 29.07
CA TYR A 773 -16.06 -21.38 30.47
C TYR A 773 -15.09 -20.71 31.46
N LEU A 774 -14.49 -19.58 31.09
CA LEU A 774 -13.49 -18.88 31.90
C LEU A 774 -14.09 -18.33 33.19
N THR A 775 -13.36 -18.43 34.30
CA THR A 775 -13.80 -18.07 35.66
C THR A 775 -12.89 -17.03 36.31
N GLY A 776 -13.32 -16.46 37.44
CA GLY A 776 -12.56 -15.46 38.18
C GLY A 776 -12.66 -14.06 37.60
N ARG A 777 -11.77 -13.16 38.03
CA ARG A 777 -11.83 -11.73 37.69
C ARG A 777 -11.19 -11.43 36.34
N VAL A 778 -11.66 -10.39 35.67
CA VAL A 778 -10.96 -9.79 34.52
C VAL A 778 -9.63 -9.21 34.99
N PRO A 779 -8.47 -9.57 34.40
CA PRO A 779 -7.18 -9.09 34.88
C PRO A 779 -6.93 -7.62 34.54
N LYS A 780 -6.63 -6.80 35.55
CA LYS A 780 -6.47 -5.34 35.41
C LYS A 780 -5.33 -4.95 34.45
N MET A 781 -4.25 -5.72 34.42
CA MET A 781 -3.10 -5.46 33.54
C MET A 781 -3.41 -5.78 32.08
N VAL A 782 -4.11 -6.90 31.82
CA VAL A 782 -4.48 -7.32 30.46
C VAL A 782 -5.46 -6.34 29.82
N ILE A 783 -6.55 -5.96 30.51
CA ILE A 783 -7.55 -5.00 29.98
C ILE A 783 -7.01 -3.57 29.80
N ASN A 784 -5.81 -3.26 30.33
CA ASN A 784 -5.14 -1.97 30.19
C ASN A 784 -3.83 -2.04 29.36
N LEU A 785 -3.66 -3.10 28.55
CA LEU A 785 -2.57 -3.20 27.58
C LEU A 785 -2.52 -1.97 26.66
N LYS A 786 -1.31 -1.48 26.38
CA LYS A 786 -1.06 -0.17 25.75
C LYS A 786 -1.69 0.00 24.37
N TRP A 787 -1.71 -1.07 23.57
CA TRP A 787 -2.17 -1.08 22.19
C TRP A 787 -3.47 -1.89 21.99
N LEU A 788 -4.13 -2.29 23.09
CA LEU A 788 -5.33 -3.13 23.04
C LEU A 788 -6.54 -2.34 22.52
N GLU A 789 -6.89 -2.59 21.27
CA GLU A 789 -8.00 -1.94 20.57
C GLU A 789 -9.33 -2.69 20.78
N LYS A 790 -9.29 -4.00 21.02
CA LYS A 790 -10.47 -4.87 21.20
C LYS A 790 -10.25 -5.95 22.26
N PHE A 791 -11.13 -6.00 23.25
CA PHE A 791 -11.17 -7.01 24.32
C PHE A 791 -12.59 -7.56 24.44
N GLU A 792 -12.79 -8.86 24.20
CA GLU A 792 -14.09 -9.53 24.32
C GLU A 792 -14.03 -10.77 25.20
N VAL A 793 -14.93 -10.86 26.19
CA VAL A 793 -15.04 -11.97 27.15
C VAL A 793 -16.50 -12.40 27.38
N LEU A 794 -17.40 -12.05 26.47
CA LEU A 794 -18.85 -12.28 26.61
C LEU A 794 -19.19 -13.78 26.62
N ARG A 795 -20.24 -14.16 27.35
CA ARG A 795 -20.66 -15.55 27.61
C ARG A 795 -19.50 -16.40 28.17
N ASN A 796 -19.16 -16.13 29.42
CA ASN A 796 -18.18 -16.87 30.22
C ASN A 796 -18.74 -17.03 31.67
N LYS A 797 -17.92 -17.55 32.59
CA LYS A 797 -18.25 -17.71 34.03
C LYS A 797 -17.45 -16.74 34.91
N LEU A 798 -17.07 -15.57 34.37
CA LEU A 798 -16.26 -14.58 35.08
C LEU A 798 -17.05 -13.96 36.25
N SER A 799 -16.34 -13.47 37.26
CA SER A 799 -16.94 -12.93 38.47
C SER A 799 -16.17 -11.78 39.12
N GLY A 800 -16.90 -10.96 39.89
CA GLY A 800 -16.39 -9.77 40.56
C GLY A 800 -16.53 -8.48 39.74
N GLU A 801 -15.99 -7.40 40.27
CA GLU A 801 -16.07 -6.08 39.65
C GLU A 801 -15.16 -5.99 38.40
N ILE A 802 -15.70 -5.44 37.30
CA ILE A 802 -14.92 -5.15 36.09
C ILE A 802 -13.90 -4.04 36.41
N PRO A 803 -12.57 -4.26 36.24
CA PRO A 803 -11.57 -3.27 36.63
C PRO A 803 -11.72 -1.96 35.87
N ALA A 804 -11.43 -0.84 36.54
CA ALA A 804 -11.31 0.46 35.86
C ALA A 804 -10.26 0.38 34.72
N HIS A 805 -10.69 0.79 33.53
CA HIS A 805 -9.91 0.69 32.29
C HIS A 805 -10.04 1.97 31.44
N LYS A 806 -9.03 2.26 30.61
CA LYS A 806 -8.98 3.50 29.81
C LYS A 806 -9.64 3.38 28.43
N ALA A 807 -9.61 2.19 27.83
CA ALA A 807 -10.31 1.91 26.58
C ALA A 807 -11.83 1.86 26.82
N ASN A 808 -12.64 2.15 25.81
CA ASN A 808 -14.10 2.15 25.94
C ASN A 808 -14.68 0.85 25.35
N PHE A 809 -14.71 -0.21 26.15
CA PHE A 809 -15.30 -1.50 25.77
C PHE A 809 -16.81 -1.49 26.04
N PRO A 810 -17.66 -1.95 25.09
CA PRO A 810 -19.10 -1.94 25.26
C PRO A 810 -19.55 -3.00 26.28
N ALA A 811 -20.71 -2.79 26.93
CA ALA A 811 -21.28 -3.78 27.86
C ALA A 811 -21.50 -5.17 27.21
N SER A 812 -21.76 -5.21 25.90
CA SER A 812 -21.85 -6.44 25.10
C SER A 812 -20.57 -7.29 25.14
N ALA A 813 -19.40 -6.70 25.38
CA ALA A 813 -18.12 -7.43 25.51
C ALA A 813 -17.98 -8.21 26.82
N PHE A 814 -18.83 -7.93 27.83
CA PHE A 814 -18.85 -8.60 29.14
C PHE A 814 -20.16 -9.38 29.41
N PHE A 815 -21.18 -9.17 28.58
CA PHE A 815 -22.51 -9.75 28.71
C PHE A 815 -22.50 -11.29 28.82
N GLY A 816 -23.46 -11.88 29.53
CA GLY A 816 -23.53 -13.34 29.74
C GLY A 816 -22.48 -13.89 30.71
N ASN A 817 -21.99 -13.06 31.64
CA ASN A 817 -21.16 -13.47 32.78
C ASN A 817 -21.93 -13.19 34.07
N PRO A 818 -22.66 -14.16 34.65
CA PRO A 818 -23.60 -13.90 35.75
C PRO A 818 -22.94 -13.47 37.06
N GLY A 819 -21.63 -13.73 37.23
CA GLY A 819 -20.88 -13.28 38.40
C GLY A 819 -20.24 -11.90 38.25
N LEU A 820 -20.20 -11.31 37.04
CA LEU A 820 -19.59 -10.00 36.84
C LEU A 820 -20.54 -8.88 37.27
N CYS A 821 -19.98 -7.87 37.91
CA CYS A 821 -20.70 -6.68 38.35
C CYS A 821 -19.85 -5.42 38.22
N GLY A 822 -20.37 -4.28 38.68
CA GLY A 822 -19.77 -2.98 38.43
C GLY A 822 -20.04 -2.49 37.01
N LEU A 823 -19.49 -1.32 36.67
CA LEU A 823 -19.76 -0.74 35.36
C LEU A 823 -19.16 -1.63 34.24
N PRO A 824 -19.97 -2.12 33.27
CA PRO A 824 -21.30 -1.60 32.89
C PRO A 824 -22.55 -2.55 33.07
N LEU A 825 -22.80 -3.19 34.23
CA LEU A 825 -23.87 -4.23 34.44
C LEU A 825 -24.89 -3.99 35.64
N PRO A 826 -26.17 -4.49 35.61
CA PRO A 826 -27.26 -4.37 36.67
C PRO A 826 -27.77 -5.71 37.39
N ALA A 827 -28.88 -5.73 38.21
CA ALA A 827 -29.26 -6.81 39.23
C ALA A 827 -30.78 -7.29 39.33
N LEU A 828 -31.11 -8.53 39.86
CA LEU A 828 -32.14 -9.56 39.42
C LEU A 828 -33.58 -9.82 40.08
N GLU A 829 -34.56 -10.37 39.29
CA GLU A 829 -36.01 -10.73 39.58
C GLU A 829 -36.55 -12.04 38.87
N SER A 830 -37.84 -12.47 39.04
CA SER A 830 -38.46 -13.81 38.73
C SER A 830 -39.43 -13.92 37.51
N CYS A 831 -39.62 -15.11 36.91
CA CYS A 831 -40.24 -15.36 35.58
C CYS A 831 -41.65 -14.81 35.31
N HIS A 832 -41.85 -14.29 34.09
CA HIS A 832 -43.11 -13.71 33.61
C HIS A 832 -43.91 -14.67 32.70
N ALA A 833 -45.18 -14.90 33.04
CA ALA A 833 -46.03 -15.96 32.46
C ALA A 833 -46.15 -15.99 30.92
N ILE A 834 -46.23 -14.83 30.24
CA ILE A 834 -46.29 -14.77 28.75
C ILE A 834 -45.05 -15.41 28.12
N ASP A 835 -43.89 -15.28 28.77
CA ASP A 835 -42.64 -15.79 28.24
C ASP A 835 -42.50 -17.30 28.50
N GLU A 836 -43.01 -17.79 29.65
CA GLU A 836 -43.12 -19.22 29.96
C GLU A 836 -43.99 -19.96 28.92
N GLU A 837 -45.16 -19.39 28.57
CA GLU A 837 -46.09 -19.94 27.58
C GLU A 837 -45.46 -20.05 26.17
N ALA A 838 -44.78 -18.99 25.74
CA ALA A 838 -44.12 -18.92 24.42
C ALA A 838 -43.04 -20.01 24.24
N LEU A 839 -42.30 -20.31 25.30
CA LEU A 839 -41.24 -21.31 25.31
C LEU A 839 -41.79 -22.75 25.37
N LEU A 840 -42.94 -22.96 26.03
CA LEU A 840 -43.61 -24.26 26.03
C LEU A 840 -44.23 -24.61 24.68
N ASP A 841 -44.83 -23.65 23.94
CA ASP A 841 -45.27 -23.91 22.57
C ASP A 841 -44.09 -24.19 21.63
N PHE A 842 -42.95 -23.52 21.78
CA PHE A 842 -41.72 -23.90 21.05
C PHE A 842 -41.32 -25.35 21.30
N LYS A 843 -41.27 -25.78 22.56
CA LYS A 843 -41.00 -27.19 22.91
C LYS A 843 -42.00 -28.16 22.27
N HIS A 844 -43.26 -27.76 22.08
CA HIS A 844 -44.27 -28.55 21.36
C HIS A 844 -44.07 -28.58 19.83
N LYS A 845 -43.42 -27.59 19.20
CA LYS A 845 -43.11 -27.61 17.76
C LYS A 845 -41.86 -28.43 17.39
N ILE A 846 -41.09 -28.88 18.38
CA ILE A 846 -39.97 -29.79 18.18
C ILE A 846 -40.49 -31.23 18.04
N THR A 847 -40.24 -31.84 16.89
CA THR A 847 -40.64 -33.22 16.57
C THR A 847 -39.63 -34.26 17.04
N HIS A 848 -38.37 -33.88 17.23
CA HIS A 848 -37.32 -34.76 17.73
C HIS A 848 -36.25 -33.96 18.50
N ASP A 849 -36.02 -34.32 19.77
CA ASP A 849 -34.95 -33.79 20.65
C ASP A 849 -34.15 -34.95 21.26
N PRO A 850 -33.33 -35.66 20.46
CA PRO A 850 -32.60 -36.86 20.89
C PRO A 850 -31.57 -36.59 22.00
N SER A 851 -31.08 -35.34 22.11
CA SER A 851 -30.15 -34.92 23.16
C SER A 851 -30.84 -34.32 24.38
N GLN A 852 -32.18 -34.34 24.42
CA GLN A 852 -33.02 -33.85 25.51
C GLN A 852 -32.67 -32.42 25.94
N LEU A 853 -32.31 -31.55 24.98
CA LEU A 853 -31.97 -30.16 25.22
C LEU A 853 -33.08 -29.42 25.97
N LEU A 854 -34.36 -29.77 25.76
CA LEU A 854 -35.49 -29.09 26.40
C LEU A 854 -36.00 -29.81 27.67
N ARG A 855 -35.24 -30.76 28.23
CA ARG A 855 -35.67 -31.60 29.38
C ARG A 855 -36.15 -30.80 30.60
N THR A 856 -35.45 -29.72 30.96
CA THR A 856 -35.71 -28.92 32.17
C THR A 856 -36.87 -27.96 32.03
N TRP A 857 -37.39 -27.75 30.81
CA TRP A 857 -38.49 -26.84 30.54
C TRP A 857 -39.81 -27.53 30.90
N LEU A 858 -40.09 -27.60 32.21
CA LEU A 858 -41.22 -28.30 32.79
C LEU A 858 -42.32 -27.30 33.17
N PRO A 859 -43.59 -27.57 32.85
CA PRO A 859 -44.70 -26.73 33.30
C PRO A 859 -44.71 -26.59 34.83
N ASN A 860 -45.06 -25.41 35.34
CA ASN A 860 -45.11 -25.08 36.77
C ASN A 860 -43.72 -24.99 37.46
N THR A 861 -42.66 -24.66 36.72
CA THR A 861 -41.34 -24.34 37.29
C THR A 861 -40.83 -23.03 36.71
N ASP A 862 -40.29 -22.15 37.56
CA ASP A 862 -39.89 -20.79 37.15
C ASP A 862 -38.78 -20.83 36.08
N CYS A 863 -39.07 -20.22 34.93
CA CYS A 863 -38.21 -20.28 33.75
C CYS A 863 -36.86 -19.57 33.94
N CYS A 864 -36.76 -18.59 34.84
CA CYS A 864 -35.57 -17.78 35.05
C CYS A 864 -34.57 -18.39 36.03
N THR A 865 -35.00 -19.41 36.76
CA THR A 865 -34.24 -20.03 37.86
C THR A 865 -34.07 -21.53 37.70
N VAL A 866 -34.99 -22.22 37.01
CA VAL A 866 -34.98 -23.70 36.86
C VAL A 866 -34.65 -24.13 35.42
N TRP A 867 -35.07 -23.37 34.41
CA TRP A 867 -34.90 -23.79 33.02
C TRP A 867 -33.49 -23.45 32.53
N GLU A 868 -32.61 -24.46 32.53
CA GLU A 868 -31.33 -24.39 31.80
C GLU A 868 -31.50 -23.67 30.45
N GLY A 869 -30.54 -22.79 30.12
CA GLY A 869 -30.54 -22.06 28.86
C GLY A 869 -31.64 -21.00 28.73
N VAL A 870 -32.25 -20.54 29.82
CA VAL A 870 -33.15 -19.37 29.84
C VAL A 870 -32.63 -18.38 30.89
N ASP A 871 -32.34 -17.14 30.48
CA ASP A 871 -32.02 -16.04 31.41
C ASP A 871 -33.08 -14.93 31.29
N CYS A 872 -33.31 -14.21 32.38
CA CYS A 872 -34.35 -13.19 32.47
C CYS A 872 -33.85 -11.81 32.88
N ASN A 873 -34.68 -10.82 32.58
CA ASN A 873 -34.45 -9.42 32.85
C ASN A 873 -34.39 -9.21 34.36
N PRO A 874 -33.29 -8.61 34.83
CA PRO A 874 -33.09 -8.40 36.23
C PRO A 874 -34.15 -7.57 36.99
N ALA A 875 -34.91 -6.71 36.33
CA ALA A 875 -35.80 -5.75 37.01
C ALA A 875 -37.31 -6.05 36.84
N ASN A 876 -37.68 -7.13 36.14
CA ASN A 876 -39.09 -7.44 35.85
C ASN A 876 -39.37 -8.89 35.40
N GLY A 877 -38.40 -9.81 35.48
CA GLY A 877 -38.67 -11.23 35.23
C GLY A 877 -38.89 -11.66 33.78
N ARG A 878 -38.84 -10.74 32.83
CA ARG A 878 -39.09 -11.04 31.42
C ARG A 878 -37.93 -11.80 30.80
N VAL A 879 -38.14 -12.84 30.00
CA VAL A 879 -37.04 -13.61 29.38
C VAL A 879 -36.22 -12.70 28.45
N VAL A 880 -34.90 -12.66 28.65
CA VAL A 880 -33.93 -11.89 27.83
C VAL A 880 -32.99 -12.77 27.03
N ASN A 881 -32.79 -14.02 27.44
CA ASN A 881 -31.94 -14.96 26.72
C ASN A 881 -32.60 -16.35 26.69
N VAL A 882 -32.52 -17.00 25.53
CA VAL A 882 -32.83 -18.41 25.35
C VAL A 882 -31.68 -19.02 24.55
N SER A 883 -30.92 -19.95 25.11
CA SER A 883 -29.69 -20.47 24.52
C SER A 883 -29.62 -21.99 24.61
N ARG A 884 -30.00 -22.66 23.52
CA ARG A 884 -29.93 -24.13 23.33
C ARG A 884 -29.24 -24.47 21.99
N PRO A 885 -27.98 -24.05 21.79
CA PRO A 885 -27.23 -24.38 20.57
C PRO A 885 -26.98 -25.89 20.45
N GLY A 886 -26.80 -26.38 19.22
CA GLY A 886 -26.59 -27.77 18.88
C GLY A 886 -25.23 -28.37 19.25
N VAL A 887 -24.60 -27.87 20.31
CA VAL A 887 -23.26 -28.28 20.75
C VAL A 887 -23.25 -28.41 22.27
N GLN A 888 -23.21 -29.65 22.77
CA GLN A 888 -22.93 -29.93 24.18
C GLN A 888 -21.46 -30.36 24.37
N SER A 889 -20.94 -30.12 25.58
CA SER A 889 -19.61 -30.59 25.98
C SER A 889 -19.46 -30.80 27.47
N GLY A 890 -18.83 -31.93 27.81
CA GLY A 890 -18.16 -32.16 29.09
C GLY A 890 -16.63 -32.06 28.93
N ASP A 891 -15.90 -32.42 29.98
CA ASP A 891 -14.44 -32.28 30.03
C ASP A 891 -13.69 -33.12 28.97
N ASP A 892 -14.26 -34.25 28.54
CA ASP A 892 -13.63 -35.22 27.62
C ASP A 892 -14.41 -35.46 26.30
N PHE A 893 -15.52 -34.76 26.02
CA PHE A 893 -16.31 -35.02 24.81
C PHE A 893 -17.09 -33.83 24.26
N ILE A 894 -17.44 -33.95 22.97
CA ILE A 894 -18.32 -33.05 22.22
C ILE A 894 -19.43 -33.89 21.62
N LEU A 895 -20.67 -33.43 21.76
CA LEU A 895 -21.77 -33.98 21.00
C LEU A 895 -22.37 -32.84 20.18
N ASP A 896 -22.24 -32.96 18.86
CA ASP A 896 -23.12 -32.28 17.92
C ASP A 896 -24.53 -32.85 18.16
N THR A 897 -25.48 -32.02 18.54
CA THR A 897 -26.85 -32.46 18.83
C THR A 897 -27.75 -32.11 17.65
N SER A 898 -28.53 -33.09 17.16
CA SER A 898 -29.62 -32.81 16.24
C SER A 898 -30.88 -32.45 17.01
N MET A 899 -31.69 -31.58 16.42
CA MET A 899 -33.05 -31.30 16.84
C MET A 899 -33.84 -31.04 15.56
N SER A 900 -34.96 -31.73 15.37
CA SER A 900 -35.81 -31.56 14.20
C SER A 900 -37.19 -31.07 14.59
N GLY A 901 -37.78 -30.23 13.74
CA GLY A 901 -39.01 -29.50 14.00
C GLY A 901 -39.00 -28.15 13.31
N THR A 902 -39.92 -27.27 13.69
CA THR A 902 -40.02 -25.90 13.20
C THR A 902 -40.00 -24.90 14.36
N LEU A 903 -39.44 -23.70 14.12
CA LEU A 903 -39.55 -22.60 15.07
C LEU A 903 -41.02 -22.23 15.30
N SER A 904 -41.42 -22.12 16.57
CA SER A 904 -42.76 -21.62 16.90
C SER A 904 -42.88 -20.13 16.62
N PRO A 905 -44.00 -19.65 16.04
CA PRO A 905 -44.29 -18.22 15.96
C PRO A 905 -44.58 -17.59 17.34
N PHE A 906 -44.96 -18.38 18.36
CA PHE A 906 -45.23 -17.89 19.72
C PHE A 906 -43.97 -17.39 20.42
N LEU A 907 -42.77 -17.80 20.01
CA LEU A 907 -41.51 -17.22 20.49
C LEU A 907 -41.41 -15.70 20.25
N GLY A 908 -42.23 -15.13 19.37
CA GLY A 908 -42.35 -13.69 19.22
C GLY A 908 -43.13 -12.95 20.32
N ASN A 909 -43.78 -13.68 21.23
CA ASN A 909 -44.37 -13.09 22.43
C ASN A 909 -43.31 -12.76 23.50
N LEU A 910 -42.06 -13.20 23.31
CA LEU A 910 -40.89 -12.88 24.15
C LEU A 910 -40.45 -11.42 23.92
N THR A 911 -41.29 -10.44 24.26
CA THR A 911 -41.10 -9.03 23.88
C THR A 911 -39.92 -8.30 24.55
N TYR A 912 -39.21 -8.97 25.46
CA TYR A 912 -38.00 -8.49 26.13
C TYR A 912 -36.77 -9.35 25.82
N LEU A 913 -36.90 -10.33 24.91
CA LEU A 913 -35.78 -11.10 24.42
C LEU A 913 -34.68 -10.15 23.93
N GLN A 914 -33.44 -10.56 24.12
CA GLN A 914 -32.23 -9.88 23.65
C GLN A 914 -31.36 -10.87 22.83
N LEU A 915 -31.64 -12.18 22.97
CA LEU A 915 -30.90 -13.28 22.39
C LEU A 915 -31.76 -14.56 22.35
N LEU A 916 -31.81 -15.20 21.17
CA LEU A 916 -32.22 -16.60 20.99
C LEU A 916 -31.12 -17.34 20.25
N ASP A 917 -30.35 -18.19 20.93
CA ASP A 917 -29.29 -19.02 20.34
C ASP A 917 -29.79 -20.45 20.12
N LEU A 918 -30.13 -20.75 18.86
CA LEU A 918 -30.49 -22.08 18.35
C LEU A 918 -29.55 -22.47 17.19
N SER A 919 -28.28 -22.01 17.27
CA SER A 919 -27.27 -22.26 16.23
C SER A 919 -26.81 -23.73 16.18
N ASN A 920 -26.39 -24.19 14.99
CA ASN A 920 -25.85 -25.54 14.74
C ASN A 920 -26.78 -26.72 15.12
N LEU A 921 -28.10 -26.55 15.13
CA LEU A 921 -29.07 -27.64 15.28
C LEU A 921 -29.37 -28.24 13.89
N LYS A 922 -28.50 -29.16 13.44
CA LYS A 922 -28.33 -29.57 12.02
C LYS A 922 -29.58 -29.98 11.21
N GLU A 923 -30.69 -30.26 11.87
CA GLU A 923 -31.96 -30.72 11.28
C GLU A 923 -33.14 -29.75 11.53
N LEU A 924 -32.90 -28.58 12.13
CA LEU A 924 -33.91 -27.55 12.34
C LEU A 924 -34.16 -26.82 11.00
N THR A 925 -35.42 -26.79 10.56
CA THR A 925 -35.80 -26.36 9.21
C THR A 925 -37.05 -25.49 9.20
N GLY A 926 -37.32 -24.88 8.03
CA GLY A 926 -38.51 -24.07 7.77
C GLY A 926 -38.19 -22.64 7.32
N PRO A 927 -39.22 -21.79 7.18
CA PRO A 927 -39.06 -20.34 7.11
C PRO A 927 -38.76 -19.79 8.51
N ILE A 928 -38.04 -18.67 8.58
CA ILE A 928 -37.91 -17.90 9.82
C ILE A 928 -39.28 -17.30 10.17
N PRO A 929 -39.89 -17.61 11.34
CA PRO A 929 -41.19 -17.06 11.67
C PRO A 929 -41.13 -15.54 11.90
N PRO A 930 -42.23 -14.82 11.64
CA PRO A 930 -42.18 -13.37 11.49
C PRO A 930 -41.74 -12.56 12.71
N GLN A 931 -41.81 -13.11 13.93
CA GLN A 931 -41.76 -12.35 15.18
C GLN A 931 -40.54 -12.64 16.09
N LEU A 932 -39.48 -13.32 15.64
CA LEU A 932 -38.37 -13.72 16.55
C LEU A 932 -37.10 -12.85 16.47
N GLU A 933 -36.47 -12.64 17.64
CA GLU A 933 -35.04 -12.29 17.77
C GLU A 933 -34.16 -13.53 17.58
N LEU A 934 -32.99 -13.45 16.91
CA LEU A 934 -32.39 -14.65 16.28
C LEU A 934 -30.84 -14.68 16.19
N GLU A 935 -30.26 -15.73 16.77
CA GLU A 935 -29.00 -16.39 16.38
C GLU A 935 -29.38 -17.79 15.85
N LEU A 936 -29.53 -17.90 14.53
CA LEU A 936 -29.90 -19.13 13.80
C LEU A 936 -28.80 -19.61 12.85
N SER A 937 -27.57 -19.14 13.05
CA SER A 937 -26.47 -19.44 12.14
C SER A 937 -26.17 -20.94 12.07
N GLU A 938 -25.59 -21.40 10.95
CA GLU A 938 -25.16 -22.80 10.75
C GLU A 938 -26.37 -23.78 10.79
N ASN A 939 -27.47 -23.43 10.11
CA ASN A 939 -28.72 -24.20 10.03
C ASN A 939 -29.20 -24.32 8.55
N GLN A 940 -30.40 -24.87 8.33
CA GLN A 940 -30.97 -25.07 6.99
C GLN A 940 -32.19 -24.17 6.68
N PHE A 941 -32.32 -23.02 7.36
CA PHE A 941 -33.45 -22.10 7.14
C PHE A 941 -33.45 -21.52 5.73
N SER A 942 -34.65 -21.31 5.19
CA SER A 942 -34.84 -20.89 3.79
C SER A 942 -36.00 -19.90 3.63
N GLY A 943 -36.19 -19.38 2.41
CA GLY A 943 -37.15 -18.30 2.15
C GLY A 943 -36.56 -16.90 2.39
N PRO A 944 -37.38 -15.84 2.41
CA PRO A 944 -36.92 -14.48 2.67
C PRO A 944 -36.79 -14.19 4.17
N ILE A 945 -36.00 -13.17 4.53
CA ILE A 945 -36.06 -12.57 5.86
C ILE A 945 -37.45 -11.91 6.03
N PRO A 946 -38.25 -12.28 7.05
CA PRO A 946 -39.59 -11.76 7.21
C PRO A 946 -39.60 -10.26 7.50
N SER A 947 -40.55 -9.52 6.93
CA SER A 947 -40.58 -8.06 7.04
C SER A 947 -40.82 -7.55 8.46
N SER A 948 -41.53 -8.32 9.30
CA SER A 948 -41.84 -8.00 10.70
C SER A 948 -40.67 -8.21 11.68
N ILE A 949 -39.52 -8.73 11.22
CA ILE A 949 -38.29 -8.74 12.03
C ILE A 949 -37.88 -7.33 12.48
N VAL A 950 -38.37 -6.30 11.78
CA VAL A 950 -38.14 -4.88 12.05
C VAL A 950 -38.95 -4.33 13.22
N ASP A 951 -39.93 -5.09 13.72
CA ASP A 951 -40.77 -4.68 14.86
C ASP A 951 -40.12 -5.05 16.21
N LEU A 952 -39.01 -5.79 16.17
CA LEU A 952 -38.17 -6.20 17.30
C LEU A 952 -37.20 -5.08 17.71
N ILE A 953 -37.75 -3.93 18.08
CA ILE A 953 -37.00 -2.68 18.32
C ILE A 953 -35.90 -2.76 19.39
N SER A 954 -35.94 -3.79 20.25
CA SER A 954 -34.95 -4.09 21.29
C SER A 954 -33.72 -4.85 20.78
N LEU A 955 -33.81 -5.50 19.62
CA LEU A 955 -32.82 -6.44 19.09
C LEU A 955 -31.41 -5.85 19.06
N THR A 956 -30.45 -6.54 19.69
CA THR A 956 -29.05 -6.09 19.79
C THR A 956 -28.09 -6.84 18.87
N SER A 957 -28.45 -8.02 18.37
CA SER A 957 -27.66 -8.79 17.41
C SER A 957 -28.58 -9.60 16.50
N LEU A 958 -28.32 -9.61 15.19
CA LEU A 958 -29.03 -10.44 14.23
C LEU A 958 -28.03 -11.28 13.45
N THR A 959 -27.98 -12.58 13.74
CA THR A 959 -27.00 -13.52 13.20
C THR A 959 -27.72 -14.68 12.51
N LEU A 960 -27.74 -14.62 11.18
CA LEU A 960 -28.42 -15.58 10.29
C LEU A 960 -27.47 -16.14 9.22
N HIS A 961 -26.17 -16.15 9.51
CA HIS A 961 -25.15 -16.55 8.53
C HIS A 961 -25.14 -18.06 8.29
N ASP A 962 -24.60 -18.48 7.14
CA ASP A 962 -24.52 -19.89 6.72
C ASP A 962 -25.87 -20.60 6.78
N ASN A 963 -26.77 -20.18 5.89
CA ASN A 963 -28.14 -20.67 5.75
C ASN A 963 -28.57 -20.61 4.26
N LYS A 964 -29.82 -20.97 3.96
CA LYS A 964 -30.39 -20.96 2.59
C LYS A 964 -31.34 -19.76 2.36
N LEU A 965 -31.18 -18.68 3.12
CA LEU A 965 -32.05 -17.49 3.04
C LEU A 965 -31.86 -16.74 1.72
N SER A 966 -32.91 -16.05 1.28
CA SER A 966 -33.03 -15.45 -0.05
C SER A 966 -33.81 -14.14 -0.01
N GLY A 967 -34.22 -13.60 -1.17
CA GLY A 967 -35.00 -12.36 -1.23
C GLY A 967 -34.15 -11.11 -1.04
N LYS A 968 -34.67 -10.12 -0.31
CA LYS A 968 -34.04 -8.81 -0.05
C LYS A 968 -33.88 -8.55 1.45
N ILE A 969 -32.97 -7.66 1.83
CA ILE A 969 -32.97 -7.07 3.18
C ILE A 969 -34.24 -6.20 3.32
N PRO A 970 -35.02 -6.30 4.43
CA PRO A 970 -36.20 -5.47 4.64
C PRO A 970 -35.88 -3.96 4.58
N PHE A 971 -36.70 -3.17 3.90
CA PHE A 971 -36.45 -1.73 3.74
C PHE A 971 -36.58 -0.99 5.07
N GLU A 972 -37.34 -1.52 6.02
CA GLU A 972 -37.61 -0.96 7.32
C GLU A 972 -36.55 -1.35 8.38
N ILE A 973 -35.48 -2.06 8.00
CA ILE A 973 -34.44 -2.58 8.93
C ILE A 973 -33.89 -1.50 9.88
N GLY A 974 -33.81 -0.25 9.42
CA GLY A 974 -33.45 0.92 10.23
C GLY A 974 -34.39 1.28 11.40
N LYS A 975 -35.48 0.53 11.64
CA LYS A 975 -36.25 0.57 12.90
C LYS A 975 -35.47 -0.02 14.08
N LEU A 976 -34.57 -0.97 13.84
CA LEU A 976 -33.82 -1.74 14.84
C LEU A 976 -32.68 -0.94 15.50
N LYS A 977 -32.98 0.22 16.07
CA LYS A 977 -31.98 1.19 16.60
C LYS A 977 -31.09 0.65 17.73
N SER A 978 -31.44 -0.51 18.29
CA SER A 978 -30.67 -1.20 19.33
C SER A 978 -29.56 -2.10 18.78
N LEU A 979 -29.54 -2.37 17.47
CA LEU A 979 -28.69 -3.37 16.83
C LEU A 979 -27.21 -2.99 16.86
N ASN A 980 -26.39 -3.88 17.43
CA ASN A 980 -24.92 -3.80 17.51
C ASN A 980 -24.24 -4.72 16.48
N SER A 981 -24.85 -5.85 16.08
CA SER A 981 -24.29 -6.74 15.04
C SER A 981 -25.36 -7.19 14.05
N LEU A 982 -24.99 -7.24 12.77
CA LEU A 982 -25.83 -7.75 11.67
C LEU A 982 -24.98 -8.65 10.76
N HIS A 983 -25.08 -9.97 10.94
CA HIS A 983 -24.38 -10.96 10.13
C HIS A 983 -25.37 -11.78 9.31
N LEU A 984 -25.38 -11.54 7.99
CA LEU A 984 -26.22 -12.23 7.00
C LEU A 984 -25.37 -12.93 5.92
N SER A 985 -24.07 -13.12 6.17
CA SER A 985 -23.13 -13.69 5.21
C SER A 985 -23.43 -15.15 4.87
N LEU A 986 -22.86 -15.67 3.76
CA LEU A 986 -23.04 -17.06 3.31
C LEU A 986 -24.52 -17.43 3.15
N ASN A 987 -25.24 -16.66 2.32
CA ASN A 987 -26.65 -16.86 2.03
C ASN A 987 -26.92 -16.57 0.54
N ARG A 988 -28.21 -16.54 0.15
CA ARG A 988 -28.67 -16.25 -1.23
C ARG A 988 -29.41 -14.91 -1.31
N ILE A 989 -29.15 -13.99 -0.38
CA ILE A 989 -29.81 -12.67 -0.30
C ILE A 989 -29.37 -11.83 -1.51
N SER A 990 -30.29 -11.03 -2.04
CA SER A 990 -30.16 -10.32 -3.31
C SER A 990 -30.74 -8.90 -3.23
N ARG A 991 -30.69 -8.16 -4.35
CA ARG A 991 -31.06 -6.74 -4.46
C ARG A 991 -30.09 -5.83 -3.68
N SER A 992 -30.44 -4.56 -3.55
CA SER A 992 -29.58 -3.54 -2.94
C SER A 992 -29.68 -3.45 -1.43
N ILE A 993 -28.62 -2.93 -0.82
CA ILE A 993 -28.58 -2.56 0.59
C ILE A 993 -29.49 -1.32 0.77
N PRO A 994 -30.51 -1.37 1.66
CA PRO A 994 -31.46 -0.27 1.80
C PRO A 994 -30.84 0.92 2.54
N ASP A 995 -31.13 2.15 2.10
CA ASP A 995 -30.66 3.40 2.73
C ASP A 995 -30.98 3.50 4.23
N SER A 996 -32.03 2.84 4.68
CA SER A 996 -32.45 2.81 6.09
C SER A 996 -31.42 2.17 7.01
N ILE A 997 -30.48 1.36 6.49
CA ILE A 997 -29.42 0.73 7.28
C ILE A 997 -28.61 1.78 8.08
N GLY A 998 -28.38 2.97 7.50
CA GLY A 998 -27.72 4.10 8.17
C GLY A 998 -28.48 4.73 9.34
N LYS A 999 -29.64 4.19 9.74
CA LYS A 999 -30.33 4.55 11.00
C LYS A 999 -29.83 3.73 12.21
N LEU A 1000 -29.06 2.66 11.98
CA LEU A 1000 -28.56 1.73 12.99
C LEU A 1000 -27.30 2.28 13.70
N SER A 1001 -27.40 3.44 14.36
CA SER A 1001 -26.24 4.17 14.89
C SER A 1001 -25.41 3.43 15.96
N LYS A 1002 -25.94 2.37 16.57
CA LYS A 1002 -25.23 1.47 17.49
C LYS A 1002 -24.45 0.34 16.82
N LEU A 1003 -24.65 0.10 15.51
CA LEU A 1003 -24.07 -1.04 14.80
C LEU A 1003 -22.54 -0.97 14.83
N GLN A 1004 -21.92 -2.06 15.30
CA GLN A 1004 -20.49 -2.27 15.46
C GLN A 1004 -19.97 -3.23 14.38
N ASP A 1005 -20.70 -4.32 14.11
CA ASP A 1005 -20.29 -5.32 13.11
C ASP A 1005 -21.38 -5.49 12.04
N LEU A 1006 -21.00 -5.33 10.77
CA LEU A 1006 -21.86 -5.53 9.61
C LEU A 1006 -21.19 -6.49 8.62
N SER A 1007 -21.72 -7.70 8.50
CA SER A 1007 -21.24 -8.72 7.56
C SER A 1007 -22.36 -9.17 6.63
N LEU A 1008 -22.24 -8.83 5.35
CA LEU A 1008 -23.15 -9.25 4.28
C LEU A 1008 -22.41 -10.03 3.17
N SER A 1009 -21.19 -10.51 3.45
CA SER A 1009 -20.32 -11.16 2.46
C SER A 1009 -20.90 -12.48 1.92
N HIS A 1010 -20.42 -12.92 0.75
CA HIS A 1010 -20.87 -14.16 0.10
C HIS A 1010 -22.39 -14.23 -0.07
N ASN A 1011 -22.92 -13.26 -0.83
CA ASN A 1011 -24.34 -13.14 -1.16
C ASN A 1011 -24.50 -12.73 -2.65
N LYS A 1012 -25.70 -12.34 -3.05
CA LYS A 1012 -26.04 -11.88 -4.41
C LYS A 1012 -26.50 -10.41 -4.41
N LEU A 1013 -25.98 -9.59 -3.49
CA LEU A 1013 -26.35 -8.17 -3.36
C LEU A 1013 -25.86 -7.37 -4.57
N THR A 1014 -26.63 -6.37 -4.99
CA THR A 1014 -26.41 -5.58 -6.21
C THR A 1014 -26.66 -4.09 -5.99
N GLY A 1015 -26.12 -3.24 -6.87
CA GLY A 1015 -26.29 -1.78 -6.76
C GLY A 1015 -25.29 -1.11 -5.81
N PRO A 1016 -25.46 0.20 -5.55
CA PRO A 1016 -24.48 0.99 -4.80
C PRO A 1016 -24.50 0.77 -3.29
N ILE A 1017 -23.35 1.00 -2.66
CA ILE A 1017 -23.25 1.15 -1.21
C ILE A 1017 -23.94 2.48 -0.84
N PRO A 1018 -24.99 2.48 -0.01
CA PRO A 1018 -25.75 3.69 0.30
C PRO A 1018 -24.90 4.69 1.09
N SER A 1019 -24.98 5.97 0.74
CA SER A 1019 -24.22 7.03 1.42
C SER A 1019 -24.60 7.19 2.90
N SER A 1020 -25.75 6.65 3.31
CA SER A 1020 -26.17 6.55 4.69
C SER A 1020 -25.27 5.66 5.56
N ILE A 1021 -24.42 4.80 4.98
CA ILE A 1021 -23.46 3.95 5.70
C ILE A 1021 -22.56 4.78 6.63
N GLY A 1022 -22.16 5.98 6.22
CA GLY A 1022 -21.35 6.92 7.02
C GLY A 1022 -22.06 7.50 8.26
N LYS A 1023 -23.29 7.08 8.56
CA LYS A 1023 -24.01 7.42 9.80
C LYS A 1023 -23.88 6.33 10.87
N LEU A 1024 -23.27 5.19 10.54
CA LEU A 1024 -23.00 4.07 11.46
C LEU A 1024 -21.80 4.38 12.38
N VAL A 1025 -21.90 5.43 13.19
CA VAL A 1025 -20.78 5.99 13.98
C VAL A 1025 -20.15 5.03 15.01
N SER A 1026 -20.76 3.87 15.25
CA SER A 1026 -20.25 2.82 16.15
C SER A 1026 -19.49 1.70 15.43
N LEU A 1027 -19.46 1.70 14.09
CA LEU A 1027 -19.00 0.58 13.27
C LEU A 1027 -17.48 0.33 13.44
N GLN A 1028 -17.13 -0.93 13.67
CA GLN A 1028 -15.79 -1.49 13.90
C GLN A 1028 -15.40 -2.47 12.78
N ALA A 1029 -16.31 -3.35 12.36
CA ALA A 1029 -16.09 -4.24 11.22
C ALA A 1029 -17.18 -4.09 10.15
N PHE A 1030 -16.75 -3.97 8.89
CA PHE A 1030 -17.62 -3.82 7.72
C PHE A 1030 -17.16 -4.75 6.60
N SER A 1031 -17.93 -5.79 6.30
CA SER A 1031 -17.61 -6.77 5.25
C SER A 1031 -18.76 -6.93 4.26
N LEU A 1032 -18.49 -6.59 3.00
CA LEU A 1032 -19.39 -6.76 1.85
C LEU A 1032 -18.80 -7.66 0.77
N SER A 1033 -17.70 -8.37 1.06
CA SER A 1033 -16.94 -9.11 0.05
C SER A 1033 -17.74 -10.21 -0.65
N ASN A 1034 -17.34 -10.56 -1.87
CA ASN A 1034 -17.97 -11.62 -2.66
C ASN A 1034 -19.48 -11.35 -2.88
N ASN A 1035 -19.76 -10.23 -3.54
CA ASN A 1035 -21.11 -9.79 -3.93
C ASN A 1035 -21.08 -9.21 -5.37
N ARG A 1036 -22.14 -8.53 -5.79
CA ARG A 1036 -22.27 -7.89 -7.11
C ARG A 1036 -22.56 -6.39 -6.98
N LEU A 1037 -21.98 -5.74 -5.97
CA LEU A 1037 -22.18 -4.31 -5.71
C LEU A 1037 -21.51 -3.46 -6.80
N THR A 1038 -22.11 -2.32 -7.13
CA THR A 1038 -21.72 -1.42 -8.23
C THR A 1038 -21.63 0.04 -7.75
N GLY A 1039 -21.36 0.98 -8.65
CA GLY A 1039 -21.33 2.41 -8.32
C GLY A 1039 -20.10 2.79 -7.49
N VAL A 1040 -20.09 4.01 -6.93
CA VAL A 1040 -18.90 4.57 -6.26
C VAL A 1040 -18.93 4.39 -4.74
N LEU A 1041 -17.76 4.24 -4.12
CA LEU A 1041 -17.62 4.25 -2.66
C LEU A 1041 -17.93 5.67 -2.11
N PRO A 1042 -18.96 5.86 -1.29
CA PRO A 1042 -19.40 7.20 -0.91
C PRO A 1042 -18.41 7.87 0.05
N ASN A 1043 -18.13 9.17 -0.18
CA ASN A 1043 -17.25 9.99 0.68
C ASN A 1043 -17.59 9.92 2.19
N SER A 1044 -18.86 9.66 2.53
CA SER A 1044 -19.32 9.51 3.91
C SER A 1044 -18.73 8.31 4.64
N ILE A 1045 -18.11 7.35 3.95
CA ILE A 1045 -17.36 6.23 4.56
C ILE A 1045 -16.27 6.73 5.52
N GLY A 1046 -15.69 7.91 5.25
CA GLY A 1046 -14.71 8.58 6.10
C GLY A 1046 -15.26 9.16 7.42
N ASN A 1047 -16.56 9.00 7.70
CA ASN A 1047 -17.21 9.48 8.93
C ASN A 1047 -17.40 8.36 9.97
N LEU A 1048 -16.69 7.24 9.86
CA LEU A 1048 -16.77 6.07 10.75
C LEU A 1048 -15.63 6.08 11.79
N PRO A 1049 -15.78 6.71 12.97
CA PRO A 1049 -14.64 7.01 13.86
C PRO A 1049 -14.04 5.79 14.58
N LYS A 1050 -14.70 4.62 14.53
CA LYS A 1050 -14.30 3.39 15.24
C LYS A 1050 -13.91 2.23 14.33
N ILE A 1051 -13.91 2.43 13.01
CA ILE A 1051 -13.75 1.33 12.05
C ILE A 1051 -12.32 0.78 12.08
N GLN A 1052 -12.20 -0.52 12.29
CA GLN A 1052 -10.94 -1.29 12.38
C GLN A 1052 -10.74 -2.20 11.17
N TYR A 1053 -11.82 -2.75 10.62
CA TYR A 1053 -11.79 -3.65 9.47
C TYR A 1053 -12.80 -3.22 8.40
N ILE A 1054 -12.34 -3.08 7.16
CA ILE A 1054 -13.21 -2.96 5.99
C ILE A 1054 -12.76 -3.94 4.90
N SER A 1055 -13.68 -4.80 4.46
CA SER A 1055 -13.50 -5.61 3.25
C SER A 1055 -14.63 -5.38 2.25
N LEU A 1056 -14.24 -5.05 1.02
CA LEU A 1056 -15.11 -4.85 -0.15
C LEU A 1056 -14.72 -5.80 -1.30
N GLU A 1057 -13.84 -6.77 -1.04
CA GLU A 1057 -13.21 -7.66 -2.01
C GLU A 1057 -14.21 -8.34 -2.96
N ASN A 1058 -13.82 -8.59 -4.22
CA ASN A 1058 -14.64 -9.31 -5.21
C ASN A 1058 -16.04 -8.68 -5.38
N ASN A 1059 -16.05 -7.45 -5.88
CA ASN A 1059 -17.23 -6.66 -6.23
C ASN A 1059 -16.98 -5.87 -7.53
N MET A 1060 -17.94 -5.04 -7.97
CA MET A 1060 -17.83 -4.20 -9.18
C MET A 1060 -17.88 -2.70 -8.83
N ILE A 1061 -17.30 -2.31 -7.69
CA ILE A 1061 -17.31 -0.91 -7.21
C ILE A 1061 -16.33 -0.08 -8.05
N THR A 1062 -16.76 1.10 -8.49
CA THR A 1062 -16.05 1.98 -9.43
C THR A 1062 -15.61 3.31 -8.79
N GLY A 1063 -14.84 4.10 -9.54
CA GLY A 1063 -14.50 5.49 -9.18
C GLY A 1063 -13.29 5.62 -8.26
N ASN A 1064 -12.97 6.85 -7.87
CA ASN A 1064 -11.78 7.14 -7.07
C ASN A 1064 -11.93 6.69 -5.62
N LEU A 1065 -10.83 6.23 -5.02
CA LEU A 1065 -10.73 6.11 -3.56
C LEU A 1065 -10.91 7.49 -2.90
N PRO A 1066 -11.93 7.70 -2.05
CA PRO A 1066 -12.20 9.02 -1.50
C PRO A 1066 -11.18 9.41 -0.42
N SER A 1067 -10.66 10.64 -0.49
CA SER A 1067 -9.63 11.14 0.45
C SER A 1067 -10.08 11.16 1.91
N SER A 1068 -11.40 11.14 2.16
CA SER A 1068 -12.00 11.01 3.48
C SER A 1068 -11.73 9.66 4.16
N LEU A 1069 -11.33 8.61 3.43
CA LEU A 1069 -10.82 7.36 4.03
C LEU A 1069 -9.64 7.64 4.96
N GLY A 1070 -8.80 8.63 4.68
CA GLY A 1070 -7.70 9.03 5.56
C GLY A 1070 -8.12 9.65 6.91
N ASN A 1071 -9.42 9.81 7.18
CA ASN A 1071 -9.93 10.16 8.50
C ASN A 1071 -10.08 8.94 9.43
N LEU A 1072 -10.02 7.72 8.88
CA LEU A 1072 -10.28 6.46 9.59
C LEU A 1072 -9.04 6.01 10.39
N THR A 1073 -8.62 6.81 11.37
CA THR A 1073 -7.34 6.62 12.06
C THR A 1073 -7.22 5.32 12.87
N THR A 1074 -8.35 4.69 13.18
CA THR A 1074 -8.51 3.40 13.87
C THR A 1074 -8.46 2.18 12.95
N LEU A 1075 -8.40 2.38 11.63
CA LEU A 1075 -8.43 1.29 10.66
C LEU A 1075 -7.16 0.45 10.72
N ILE A 1076 -7.29 -0.85 10.98
CA ILE A 1076 -6.23 -1.86 11.06
C ILE A 1076 -6.06 -2.55 9.69
N THR A 1077 -7.17 -2.91 9.06
CA THR A 1077 -7.19 -3.73 7.84
C THR A 1077 -8.15 -3.16 6.80
N MET A 1078 -7.65 -2.92 5.59
CA MET A 1078 -8.41 -2.49 4.43
C MET A 1078 -8.18 -3.49 3.27
N VAL A 1079 -9.23 -4.21 2.85
CA VAL A 1079 -9.16 -5.19 1.74
C VAL A 1079 -10.18 -4.84 0.67
N PHE A 1080 -9.74 -4.06 -0.33
CA PHE A 1080 -10.57 -3.57 -1.43
C PHE A 1080 -10.23 -4.28 -2.75
N ALA A 1081 -9.54 -5.42 -2.68
CA ALA A 1081 -9.02 -6.10 -3.86
C ALA A 1081 -10.12 -6.57 -4.83
N ASN A 1082 -9.76 -6.77 -6.09
CA ASN A 1082 -10.66 -7.24 -7.15
C ASN A 1082 -11.95 -6.40 -7.23
N ASN A 1083 -11.76 -5.13 -7.58
CA ASN A 1083 -12.79 -4.13 -7.82
C ASN A 1083 -12.39 -3.26 -9.03
N ARG A 1084 -13.13 -2.18 -9.30
CA ARG A 1084 -12.88 -1.25 -10.41
C ARG A 1084 -12.52 0.15 -9.89
N PHE A 1085 -11.78 0.23 -8.78
CA PHE A 1085 -11.33 1.52 -8.25
C PHE A 1085 -10.27 2.14 -9.16
N VAL A 1086 -10.47 3.40 -9.52
CA VAL A 1086 -9.60 4.17 -10.43
C VAL A 1086 -8.88 5.32 -9.71
N GLY A 1087 -7.96 6.00 -10.39
CA GLY A 1087 -7.30 7.20 -9.87
C GLY A 1087 -6.16 6.90 -8.88
N GLN A 1088 -5.68 7.93 -8.19
CA GLN A 1088 -4.51 7.81 -7.31
C GLN A 1088 -4.87 7.35 -5.89
N ILE A 1089 -3.98 6.58 -5.26
CA ILE A 1089 -4.04 6.28 -3.82
C ILE A 1089 -3.94 7.61 -3.04
N PRO A 1090 -4.94 8.01 -2.24
CA PRO A 1090 -4.94 9.32 -1.60
C PRO A 1090 -3.78 9.53 -0.63
N ARG A 1091 -3.08 10.67 -0.73
CA ARG A 1091 -2.01 11.08 0.20
C ARG A 1091 -2.46 11.08 1.67
N ASN A 1092 -3.76 11.23 1.91
CA ASN A 1092 -4.40 11.14 3.22
C ASN A 1092 -4.28 9.75 3.88
N PHE A 1093 -3.97 8.68 3.15
CA PHE A 1093 -3.76 7.34 3.73
C PHE A 1093 -2.58 7.32 4.72
N GLY A 1094 -1.63 8.26 4.60
CA GLY A 1094 -0.59 8.47 5.62
C GLY A 1094 -1.08 8.95 6.99
N ASN A 1095 -2.39 9.15 7.17
CA ASN A 1095 -3.03 9.42 8.46
C ASN A 1095 -3.62 8.16 9.14
N LEU A 1096 -3.65 7.01 8.45
CA LEU A 1096 -4.22 5.74 8.93
C LEU A 1096 -3.28 5.07 9.95
N LYS A 1097 -3.14 5.66 11.13
CA LYS A 1097 -2.08 5.32 12.10
C LYS A 1097 -2.08 3.86 12.56
N SER A 1098 -3.26 3.25 12.74
CA SER A 1098 -3.37 1.85 13.20
C SER A 1098 -3.16 0.80 12.09
N LEU A 1099 -3.05 1.21 10.81
CA LEU A 1099 -3.15 0.29 9.67
C LEU A 1099 -1.98 -0.68 9.60
N MET A 1100 -2.29 -1.97 9.67
CA MET A 1100 -1.36 -3.09 9.55
C MET A 1100 -1.42 -3.76 8.18
N SER A 1101 -2.60 -3.81 7.57
CA SER A 1101 -2.83 -4.48 6.29
C SER A 1101 -3.58 -3.58 5.31
N LEU A 1102 -2.98 -3.37 4.15
CA LEU A 1102 -3.55 -2.63 3.03
C LEU A 1102 -3.49 -3.51 1.78
N ASP A 1103 -4.64 -4.02 1.36
CA ASP A 1103 -4.82 -4.70 0.08
C ASP A 1103 -5.73 -3.90 -0.84
N LEU A 1104 -5.12 -3.38 -1.91
CA LEU A 1104 -5.78 -2.67 -3.00
C LEU A 1104 -5.59 -3.40 -4.34
N SER A 1105 -5.16 -4.66 -4.32
CA SER A 1105 -4.77 -5.41 -5.52
C SER A 1105 -5.91 -5.64 -6.52
N LYS A 1106 -5.60 -5.99 -7.77
CA LYS A 1106 -6.59 -6.23 -8.84
C LYS A 1106 -7.60 -5.07 -8.94
N ASN A 1107 -7.08 -3.86 -9.20
CA ASN A 1107 -7.84 -2.62 -9.37
C ASN A 1107 -7.20 -1.76 -10.47
N GLN A 1108 -7.77 -0.59 -10.75
CA GLN A 1108 -7.34 0.34 -11.81
C GLN A 1108 -6.62 1.58 -11.22
N LEU A 1109 -5.92 1.42 -10.10
CA LEU A 1109 -5.25 2.53 -9.42
C LEU A 1109 -3.96 2.94 -10.15
N ILE A 1110 -3.77 4.26 -10.30
CA ILE A 1110 -2.69 4.87 -11.09
C ILE A 1110 -1.81 5.78 -10.25
N GLY A 1111 -0.62 6.08 -10.77
CA GLY A 1111 0.27 7.11 -10.23
C GLY A 1111 1.07 6.67 -8.99
N PRO A 1112 1.96 7.54 -8.49
CA PRO A 1112 2.95 7.17 -7.49
C PRO A 1112 2.28 6.85 -6.14
N VAL A 1113 2.68 5.73 -5.56
CA VAL A 1113 2.28 5.35 -4.20
C VAL A 1113 2.69 6.48 -3.24
N PRO A 1114 1.77 7.04 -2.43
CA PRO A 1114 2.02 8.27 -1.69
C PRO A 1114 3.05 8.07 -0.58
N TYR A 1115 4.16 8.83 -0.63
CA TYR A 1115 5.23 8.78 0.36
C TYR A 1115 4.75 9.03 1.80
N GLN A 1116 3.58 9.65 1.98
CA GLN A 1116 2.95 9.84 3.27
C GLN A 1116 2.65 8.52 4.00
N LEU A 1117 2.56 7.38 3.30
CA LEU A 1117 2.47 6.04 3.90
C LEU A 1117 3.67 5.71 4.80
N THR A 1118 4.83 6.36 4.65
CA THR A 1118 5.96 6.27 5.61
C THR A 1118 5.60 6.60 7.07
N LYS A 1119 4.46 7.27 7.31
CA LYS A 1119 3.91 7.58 8.64
C LYS A 1119 3.13 6.42 9.26
N VAL A 1120 2.68 5.44 8.47
CA VAL A 1120 1.93 4.26 8.89
C VAL A 1120 2.92 3.20 9.36
N LYS A 1121 3.45 3.37 10.58
CA LYS A 1121 4.60 2.57 11.06
C LYS A 1121 4.31 1.10 11.32
N ASP A 1122 3.04 0.77 11.53
CA ASP A 1122 2.62 -0.59 11.88
C ASP A 1122 2.25 -1.46 10.67
N LEU A 1123 2.34 -0.90 9.45
CA LEU A 1123 2.02 -1.59 8.20
C LEU A 1123 2.98 -2.78 8.00
N GLN A 1124 2.41 -3.98 8.05
CA GLN A 1124 3.08 -5.25 7.80
C GLN A 1124 2.74 -5.82 6.44
N VAL A 1125 1.49 -5.69 5.99
CA VAL A 1125 1.02 -6.23 4.71
C VAL A 1125 0.71 -5.06 3.77
N LEU A 1126 1.40 -5.02 2.64
CA LEU A 1126 1.12 -4.10 1.55
C LEU A 1126 0.94 -4.90 0.26
N ASN A 1127 -0.31 -5.01 -0.20
CA ASN A 1127 -0.65 -5.58 -1.48
C ASN A 1127 -1.19 -4.49 -2.42
N LEU A 1128 -0.40 -4.19 -3.45
CA LEU A 1128 -0.75 -3.28 -4.53
C LEU A 1128 -0.73 -3.98 -5.89
N SER A 1129 -0.54 -5.30 -5.91
CA SER A 1129 -0.38 -6.09 -7.14
C SER A 1129 -1.54 -5.89 -8.12
N TYR A 1130 -1.29 -6.04 -9.42
CA TYR A 1130 -2.31 -5.89 -10.46
C TYR A 1130 -3.01 -4.52 -10.38
N ASN A 1131 -2.22 -3.44 -10.37
CA ASN A 1131 -2.67 -2.07 -10.52
C ASN A 1131 -1.74 -1.28 -11.47
N PRO A 1132 -2.26 -0.44 -12.38
CA PRO A 1132 -1.48 0.41 -13.28
C PRO A 1132 -0.79 1.61 -12.59
N LEU A 1133 -0.16 1.39 -11.42
CA LEU A 1133 0.51 2.43 -10.63
C LEU A 1133 1.67 3.10 -11.37
N GLY A 1134 2.32 2.39 -12.30
CA GLY A 1134 3.45 2.90 -13.06
C GLY A 1134 4.63 3.23 -12.14
N LEU A 1135 4.94 2.35 -11.19
CA LEU A 1135 5.94 2.60 -10.15
C LEU A 1135 7.34 2.89 -10.70
N VAL A 1136 7.71 2.27 -11.83
CA VAL A 1136 9.04 2.27 -12.49
C VAL A 1136 10.18 1.70 -11.64
N LYS A 1137 10.16 1.87 -10.32
CA LYS A 1137 11.06 1.26 -9.34
C LYS A 1137 10.32 1.05 -8.02
N ILE A 1138 10.78 0.11 -7.21
CA ILE A 1138 10.27 -0.08 -5.86
C ILE A 1138 10.60 1.17 -5.02
N PRO A 1139 9.61 1.88 -4.44
CA PRO A 1139 9.89 3.11 -3.71
C PRO A 1139 10.80 2.87 -2.51
N SER A 1140 11.99 3.48 -2.51
CA SER A 1140 13.00 3.28 -1.45
C SER A 1140 12.54 3.67 -0.05
N TRP A 1141 11.49 4.48 0.06
CA TRP A 1141 10.90 4.84 1.35
C TRP A 1141 10.11 3.69 1.99
N LEU A 1142 9.79 2.60 1.27
CA LEU A 1142 9.22 1.37 1.83
C LEU A 1142 10.16 0.73 2.88
N SER A 1143 11.47 0.93 2.76
CA SER A 1143 12.46 0.49 3.79
C SER A 1143 12.29 1.16 5.16
N LYS A 1144 11.44 2.20 5.26
CA LYS A 1144 11.10 2.89 6.52
C LYS A 1144 9.86 2.28 7.20
N LEU A 1145 9.33 1.18 6.68
CA LEU A 1145 8.20 0.41 7.18
C LEU A 1145 8.69 -0.98 7.60
N ASN A 1146 8.07 -1.56 8.62
CA ASN A 1146 8.38 -2.93 9.06
C ASN A 1146 7.47 -3.93 8.34
N LEU A 1147 7.59 -3.94 7.01
CA LEU A 1147 6.80 -4.80 6.14
C LEU A 1147 7.21 -6.26 6.32
N PHE A 1148 6.21 -7.12 6.44
CA PHE A 1148 6.35 -8.55 6.48
C PHE A 1148 5.90 -9.20 5.18
N TRP A 1149 4.80 -8.71 4.58
CA TRP A 1149 4.37 -9.09 3.23
C TRP A 1149 4.42 -7.87 2.31
N LEU A 1150 5.14 -7.98 1.20
CA LEU A 1150 5.17 -6.98 0.13
C LEU A 1150 4.80 -7.63 -1.20
N MET A 1151 3.65 -7.24 -1.73
CA MET A 1151 3.13 -7.69 -3.01
C MET A 1151 2.97 -6.49 -3.95
N LEU A 1152 3.83 -6.45 -4.97
CA LEU A 1152 3.88 -5.41 -6.00
C LEU A 1152 3.90 -6.03 -7.42
N ALA A 1153 3.34 -7.22 -7.59
CA ALA A 1153 3.27 -7.87 -8.89
C ALA A 1153 2.52 -7.02 -9.91
N LYS A 1154 3.00 -6.95 -11.15
CA LYS A 1154 2.30 -6.21 -12.23
C LYS A 1154 1.99 -4.74 -11.88
N THR A 1155 2.91 -4.05 -11.19
CA THR A 1155 2.79 -2.61 -10.84
C THR A 1155 3.66 -1.68 -11.70
N GLY A 1156 4.38 -2.24 -12.68
CA GLY A 1156 5.20 -1.51 -13.63
C GLY A 1156 6.62 -1.18 -13.12
N ILE A 1157 7.12 -1.96 -12.15
CA ILE A 1157 8.49 -1.86 -11.64
C ILE A 1157 9.50 -2.31 -12.71
N LYS A 1158 10.66 -1.65 -12.76
CA LYS A 1158 11.79 -1.95 -13.65
C LYS A 1158 13.11 -1.81 -12.88
N GLY A 1159 14.22 -2.26 -13.48
CA GLY A 1159 15.57 -2.13 -12.90
C GLY A 1159 15.89 -3.21 -11.87
N GLU A 1160 16.98 -3.05 -11.12
CA GLU A 1160 17.44 -4.11 -10.19
C GLU A 1160 16.70 -4.11 -8.84
N LEU A 1161 16.78 -5.23 -8.11
CA LEU A 1161 16.27 -5.31 -6.73
C LEU A 1161 17.02 -4.31 -5.81
N PRO A 1162 16.31 -3.48 -5.03
CA PRO A 1162 16.95 -2.60 -4.05
C PRO A 1162 17.69 -3.36 -2.95
N ARG A 1163 18.94 -2.96 -2.66
CA ARG A 1163 19.75 -3.58 -1.59
C ARG A 1163 19.11 -3.56 -0.20
N TRP A 1164 18.21 -2.61 0.09
CA TRP A 1164 17.57 -2.53 1.42
C TRP A 1164 16.71 -3.75 1.76
N PHE A 1165 16.33 -4.56 0.76
CA PHE A 1165 15.71 -5.86 1.00
C PHE A 1165 16.59 -6.77 1.87
N SER A 1166 17.93 -6.73 1.71
CA SER A 1166 18.87 -7.56 2.49
C SER A 1166 18.88 -7.31 3.99
N SER A 1167 18.22 -6.25 4.45
CA SER A 1167 18.07 -5.89 5.87
C SER A 1167 16.61 -5.63 6.23
N SER A 1168 15.68 -6.14 5.42
CA SER A 1168 14.24 -6.03 5.66
C SER A 1168 13.71 -7.27 6.39
N SER A 1169 12.64 -7.09 7.15
CA SER A 1169 11.86 -8.17 7.79
C SER A 1169 10.84 -8.79 6.84
N ILE A 1170 11.02 -8.64 5.52
CA ILE A 1170 10.05 -9.13 4.53
C ILE A 1170 10.19 -10.64 4.41
N GLY A 1171 9.12 -11.32 4.76
CA GLY A 1171 9.00 -12.76 4.65
C GLY A 1171 8.26 -13.24 3.40
N TYR A 1172 7.26 -12.47 2.95
CA TYR A 1172 6.55 -12.73 1.70
C TYR A 1172 6.87 -11.62 0.69
N LEU A 1173 7.60 -11.94 -0.38
CA LEU A 1173 7.96 -10.99 -1.42
C LEU A 1173 7.43 -11.43 -2.79
N ASP A 1174 6.41 -10.75 -3.30
CA ASP A 1174 5.90 -10.89 -4.66
C ASP A 1174 6.23 -9.65 -5.49
N LEU A 1175 7.11 -9.83 -6.47
CA LEU A 1175 7.48 -8.84 -7.47
C LEU A 1175 7.26 -9.38 -8.90
N SER A 1176 6.42 -10.40 -9.06
CA SER A 1176 6.15 -11.05 -10.34
C SER A 1176 5.55 -10.11 -11.38
N SER A 1177 5.52 -10.51 -12.64
CA SER A 1177 4.87 -9.75 -13.74
C SER A 1177 5.36 -8.29 -13.87
N ASN A 1178 6.64 -8.02 -13.62
CA ASN A 1178 7.24 -6.69 -13.73
C ASN A 1178 8.28 -6.67 -14.87
N LYS A 1179 9.27 -5.76 -14.82
CA LYS A 1179 10.40 -5.69 -15.75
C LYS A 1179 11.71 -5.47 -14.98
N LEU A 1180 11.85 -6.10 -13.83
CA LEU A 1180 13.06 -6.06 -13.02
C LEU A 1180 14.21 -6.74 -13.77
N THR A 1181 15.37 -6.13 -13.83
CA THR A 1181 16.56 -6.58 -14.58
C THR A 1181 17.72 -6.87 -13.62
N GLY A 1182 18.85 -7.36 -14.15
CA GLY A 1182 20.09 -7.49 -13.39
C GLY A 1182 20.34 -8.91 -12.91
N LYS A 1183 21.39 -9.13 -12.11
CA LYS A 1183 21.64 -10.45 -11.50
C LYS A 1183 20.74 -10.64 -10.28
N LEU A 1184 20.32 -11.88 -9.99
CA LEU A 1184 19.73 -12.16 -8.68
C LEU A 1184 20.82 -11.95 -7.60
N PRO A 1185 20.68 -10.99 -6.68
CA PRO A 1185 21.86 -10.56 -5.92
C PRO A 1185 22.21 -11.53 -4.79
N PRO A 1186 23.50 -11.82 -4.54
CA PRO A 1186 23.93 -12.69 -3.44
C PRO A 1186 23.44 -12.27 -2.05
N TRP A 1187 23.23 -10.96 -1.82
CA TRP A 1187 22.69 -10.45 -0.55
C TRP A 1187 21.26 -10.91 -0.27
N ILE A 1188 20.54 -11.46 -1.25
CA ILE A 1188 19.22 -12.06 -1.02
C ILE A 1188 19.34 -13.20 -0.01
N GLY A 1189 20.48 -13.90 0.02
CA GLY A 1189 20.86 -14.88 1.04
C GLY A 1189 20.96 -14.35 2.47
N ASN A 1190 20.88 -13.04 2.68
CA ASN A 1190 20.87 -12.40 4.00
C ASN A 1190 19.45 -12.05 4.48
N MET A 1191 18.41 -12.27 3.66
CA MET A 1191 17.02 -12.00 4.03
C MET A 1191 16.49 -13.08 4.96
N SER A 1192 17.01 -13.16 6.18
CA SER A 1192 16.79 -14.26 7.12
C SER A 1192 15.37 -14.38 7.71
N GLU A 1193 14.38 -13.78 7.05
CA GLU A 1193 12.94 -13.94 7.34
C GLU A 1193 12.18 -14.37 6.09
N LEU A 1194 12.82 -14.55 4.92
CA LEU A 1194 12.19 -14.75 3.60
C LEU A 1194 11.77 -16.19 3.33
N TRP A 1195 10.46 -16.43 3.22
CA TRP A 1195 9.82 -17.73 2.92
C TRP A 1195 9.21 -17.78 1.50
N PHE A 1196 8.48 -16.75 1.05
CA PHE A 1196 8.14 -16.55 -0.38
C PHE A 1196 9.12 -15.60 -1.02
N LEU A 1197 9.74 -16.05 -2.10
CA LEU A 1197 10.23 -15.16 -3.14
C LEU A 1197 9.55 -15.50 -4.45
N ASN A 1198 8.65 -14.64 -4.90
CA ASN A 1198 8.22 -14.63 -6.29
C ASN A 1198 8.80 -13.42 -7.03
N ILE A 1199 9.69 -13.70 -7.99
CA ILE A 1199 10.26 -12.72 -8.91
C ILE A 1199 10.12 -13.17 -10.37
N SER A 1200 9.16 -14.03 -10.66
CA SER A 1200 8.93 -14.52 -12.02
C SER A 1200 8.46 -13.43 -12.98
N TYR A 1201 8.51 -13.67 -14.29
CA TYR A 1201 8.19 -12.69 -15.33
C TYR A 1201 8.96 -11.38 -15.16
N ASN A 1202 10.27 -11.51 -15.10
CA ASN A 1202 11.17 -10.37 -15.04
C ASN A 1202 12.29 -10.61 -16.07
N GLU A 1203 13.36 -9.87 -15.95
CA GLU A 1203 14.47 -9.81 -16.89
C GLU A 1203 15.80 -10.10 -16.16
N PHE A 1204 15.75 -10.84 -15.05
CA PHE A 1204 16.94 -11.19 -14.25
C PHE A 1204 17.85 -12.15 -15.02
N TYR A 1205 19.15 -11.85 -15.09
CA TYR A 1205 20.15 -12.62 -15.84
C TYR A 1205 21.38 -12.96 -15.00
N SER A 1206 21.65 -14.25 -14.76
CA SER A 1206 22.92 -14.80 -14.22
C SER A 1206 22.76 -16.29 -13.88
N THR A 1207 23.80 -16.93 -13.36
CA THR A 1207 23.62 -18.05 -12.43
C THR A 1207 22.83 -17.60 -11.20
N ILE A 1208 22.06 -18.52 -10.61
CA ILE A 1208 21.47 -18.31 -9.29
C ILE A 1208 22.62 -18.15 -8.27
N PRO A 1209 22.57 -17.17 -7.34
CA PRO A 1209 23.63 -17.00 -6.35
C PRO A 1209 23.65 -18.18 -5.36
N LYS A 1210 24.83 -18.76 -5.14
CA LYS A 1210 25.02 -19.87 -4.17
C LYS A 1210 24.61 -19.48 -2.74
N GLU A 1211 24.57 -18.19 -2.43
CA GLU A 1211 24.14 -17.60 -1.16
C GLU A 1211 22.65 -17.79 -0.90
N LEU A 1212 21.84 -18.13 -1.91
CA LEU A 1212 20.41 -18.40 -1.76
C LEU A 1212 20.15 -19.55 -0.78
N LYS A 1213 21.06 -20.53 -0.69
CA LYS A 1213 21.04 -21.63 0.29
C LYS A 1213 21.11 -21.19 1.76
N ASN A 1214 21.50 -19.93 2.02
CA ASN A 1214 21.55 -19.39 3.38
C ASN A 1214 20.13 -19.03 3.89
N LEU A 1215 19.13 -19.00 2.99
CA LEU A 1215 17.74 -18.82 3.33
C LEU A 1215 17.09 -20.16 3.68
N SER A 1216 17.41 -20.73 4.85
CA SER A 1216 16.66 -21.85 5.42
C SER A 1216 15.24 -21.51 5.91
N LEU A 1217 14.59 -20.44 5.39
CA LEU A 1217 13.12 -20.30 5.34
C LEU A 1217 12.64 -20.44 3.92
N LEU A 1218 13.45 -20.09 2.94
CA LEU A 1218 13.02 -19.95 1.57
C LEU A 1218 12.69 -21.33 1.06
N SER A 1219 11.49 -21.40 0.55
CA SER A 1219 10.72 -22.63 0.51
C SER A 1219 9.84 -22.57 -0.73
N ASP A 1220 9.42 -21.36 -1.14
CA ASP A 1220 9.07 -21.02 -2.51
C ASP A 1220 10.06 -20.02 -3.09
N LEU A 1221 10.62 -20.41 -4.23
CA LEU A 1221 11.54 -19.64 -5.03
C LEU A 1221 11.04 -19.53 -6.48
N ASP A 1222 10.02 -18.70 -6.74
CA ASP A 1222 9.50 -18.56 -8.10
C ASP A 1222 10.38 -17.63 -8.94
N LEU A 1223 11.10 -18.25 -9.88
CA LEU A 1223 12.09 -17.62 -10.75
C LEU A 1223 11.71 -17.70 -12.23
N HIS A 1224 10.56 -18.27 -12.63
CA HIS A 1224 10.26 -18.52 -14.05
C HIS A 1224 10.20 -17.24 -14.89
N SER A 1225 10.26 -17.39 -16.22
CA SER A 1225 10.22 -16.25 -17.16
C SER A 1225 11.24 -15.15 -16.77
N ASN A 1226 12.48 -15.59 -16.58
CA ASN A 1226 13.68 -14.78 -16.39
C ASN A 1226 14.79 -15.28 -17.32
N LYS A 1227 15.95 -14.62 -17.32
CA LYS A 1227 17.13 -14.91 -18.15
C LYS A 1227 18.26 -15.58 -17.36
N PHE A 1228 17.91 -16.37 -16.34
CA PHE A 1228 18.88 -17.13 -15.57
C PHE A 1228 19.60 -18.19 -16.45
N SER A 1229 20.85 -18.51 -16.11
CA SER A 1229 21.74 -19.36 -16.94
C SER A 1229 22.78 -20.08 -16.09
N GLY A 1230 23.23 -21.26 -16.54
CA GLY A 1230 24.09 -22.14 -15.75
C GLY A 1230 23.31 -23.07 -14.82
N PRO A 1231 23.97 -23.78 -13.89
CA PRO A 1231 23.31 -24.75 -13.01
C PRO A 1231 22.36 -24.07 -12.03
N LEU A 1232 21.26 -24.76 -11.69
CA LEU A 1232 20.30 -24.35 -10.66
C LEU A 1232 20.91 -24.37 -9.24
N GLY A 1233 21.94 -25.21 -9.03
CA GLY A 1233 22.71 -25.39 -7.79
C GLY A 1233 23.74 -26.49 -7.98
#